data_AF-A0A527X580-F1
#
_entry.id   AF-A0A527X580-F1
#
_cell.length_a   1.000
_cell.length_b   1.000
_cell.length_c   1.000
_cell.angle_alpha   90.00
_cell.angle_beta   90.00
_cell.angle_gamma   90.00
#
_symmetry.space_group_name_H-M   'P 1'
#
loop_
_entity.id
_entity.type
_entity.pdbx_description
1 polymer ?
#
loop_
_entity_poly.entity_id
_entity_poly.type
_entity_poly.pdbx_seq_one_letter_code
_entity_poly.pdbx_strand_id
1 'polypeptide(L)'
;MPAAAETRKWDFWIDRGGTFTDIIGRDPQGRLHPRKLLSDNPEAYADAAIQGIRDLLGLKAGAAISADAIGDVKMGTTVATNALLERKGDRVLLLISKGFRDALRIAYQARPDIFAKEIILPEQLYERVIEVDERVRADGCVERLLDIAACRPAIEQARADGIDAVAIVFMHAWKYPDHERAVAKVCRKIGFSQISVSHEVSPLIKLVGRGDTTVVDAYLSPILSRYVQRVAGELGAGPRLMFMMSSGGLTAADMFQGKDALLSGPAGGVIGMVETAKLAGFEKVIGFDMGGTSTDVAHYDGEYERAFDTEVAGVRIRAPMMRIHTVAAGGGSILHYEAGRFRVGPDSAGANPGPAAYRRGGPLAVTDANVMLGKLQPDFFPTIFGAGQDQPLDAGAVREKFVALATQIGDGRSPEAVAEGFVTIAVENMANAIKKISVQRGYDVTEYLLNCFGGAGGQHACLVADALGMEAVLIHPFSGLLSAYGIGLSSVFASRQQGLLQPLAEESRTAIEALIAALRREVVAELGEQGIAEEALATRPVLHVRYDGTDTALPVNFEQGSIFRARSDFEAAHRAQFGFVYEDKPIVVETVAVEGMEATRQDKAETSAPDGAVGVEPKPSESRRIYTEGRWHEAGIYRRENLRPSNTVAGPALIIEPNQTIVVEPGWQADITGLNHVVIRRTERKARAAALGTDADPVMLEVFNNLFMSIAEQMGVTLQNTAYSVNIKERLDFSCAVFDRHGALVANAPHMPVHLGSMDRSVETVIRLNSGDIH
;
A
#
# COMPACT_ATOMS: atom_id res chain seq x y z
N MET A 1 32.69 -25.94 6.63
CA MET A 1 32.14 -24.61 6.97
C MET A 1 32.96 -23.56 6.21
N PRO A 2 32.42 -22.91 5.17
CA PRO A 2 33.01 -21.67 4.69
C PRO A 2 32.58 -20.53 5.61
N ALA A 3 33.52 -19.66 5.97
CA ALA A 3 33.28 -18.47 6.77
C ALA A 3 32.38 -17.48 6.00
N ALA A 4 31.42 -16.87 6.70
CA ALA A 4 30.69 -15.71 6.20
C ALA A 4 31.71 -14.65 5.75
N ALA A 5 31.54 -14.10 4.54
CA ALA A 5 32.42 -13.07 4.03
C ALA A 5 32.35 -11.84 4.95
N GLU A 6 33.45 -11.50 5.62
CA GLU A 6 33.57 -10.27 6.42
C GLU A 6 33.32 -9.04 5.52
N THR A 7 32.12 -8.50 5.52
CA THR A 7 31.81 -7.23 4.86
C THR A 7 32.48 -6.10 5.64
N ARG A 8 33.65 -5.63 5.18
CA ARG A 8 34.36 -4.48 5.78
C ARG A 8 33.64 -3.12 5.61
N LYS A 9 32.37 -3.11 5.16
CA LYS A 9 31.63 -1.93 4.73
C LYS A 9 30.29 -1.82 5.44
N TRP A 10 29.78 -0.59 5.54
CA TRP A 10 28.43 -0.30 6.02
C TRP A 10 27.42 -0.46 4.88
N ASP A 11 26.26 -1.03 5.18
CA ASP A 11 25.09 -0.97 4.30
C ASP A 11 24.01 -0.08 4.93
N PHE A 12 23.23 0.62 4.11
CA PHE A 12 22.17 1.50 4.59
C PHE A 12 20.85 1.17 3.92
N TRP A 13 19.81 1.02 4.73
CA TRP A 13 18.43 0.80 4.28
C TRP A 13 17.58 1.96 4.74
N ILE A 14 16.92 2.63 3.80
CA ILE A 14 16.34 3.94 4.05
C ILE A 14 14.92 3.98 3.50
N ASP A 15 13.96 4.39 4.31
CA ASP A 15 12.64 4.80 3.85
C ASP A 15 12.45 6.30 4.08
N ARG A 16 12.43 7.07 2.99
CA ARG A 16 12.15 8.50 3.04
C ARG A 16 10.64 8.75 2.91
N GLY A 17 9.97 8.72 4.06
CA GLY A 17 8.56 9.07 4.20
C GLY A 17 8.31 10.59 4.12
N GLY A 18 7.03 11.00 4.23
CA GLY A 18 6.64 12.41 4.19
C GLY A 18 7.05 13.19 5.45
N THR A 19 6.86 12.61 6.64
CA THR A 19 7.17 13.25 7.93
C THR A 19 8.57 12.90 8.44
N PHE A 20 8.89 11.61 8.41
CA PHE A 20 10.16 11.08 8.93
C PHE A 20 10.88 10.25 7.86
N THR A 21 12.21 10.30 7.92
CA THR A 21 13.11 9.42 7.19
C THR A 21 13.66 8.39 8.17
N ASP A 22 13.36 7.13 7.90
CA ASP A 22 13.75 5.98 8.70
C ASP A 22 14.97 5.32 8.09
N ILE A 23 16.03 5.14 8.87
CA ILE A 23 17.34 4.69 8.41
C ILE A 23 17.81 3.55 9.29
N ILE A 24 18.23 2.46 8.68
CA ILE A 24 18.90 1.34 9.34
C ILE A 24 20.29 1.20 8.72
N GLY A 25 21.33 1.47 9.50
CA GLY A 25 22.71 1.15 9.11
C GLY A 25 23.10 -0.22 9.61
N ARG A 26 23.58 -1.09 8.72
CA ARG A 26 24.25 -2.34 9.08
C ARG A 26 25.75 -2.09 9.09
N ASP A 27 26.37 -2.22 10.27
CA ASP A 27 27.81 -2.03 10.40
C ASP A 27 28.62 -3.22 9.83
N PRO A 28 29.94 -3.09 9.67
CA PRO A 28 30.80 -4.17 9.17
C PRO A 28 30.80 -5.44 10.05
N GLN A 29 30.28 -5.37 11.28
CA GLN A 29 30.11 -6.51 12.18
C GLN A 29 28.70 -7.13 12.05
N GLY A 30 27.85 -6.60 11.17
CA GLY A 30 26.47 -7.05 10.95
C GLY A 30 25.45 -6.48 11.92
N ARG A 31 25.81 -5.57 12.82
CA ARG A 31 24.87 -4.97 13.79
C ARG A 31 24.03 -3.89 13.12
N LEU A 32 22.76 -3.84 13.48
CA LEU A 32 21.79 -2.89 12.96
C LEU A 32 21.66 -1.68 13.88
N HIS A 33 21.77 -0.49 13.31
CA HIS A 33 21.73 0.80 14.00
C HIS A 33 20.57 1.63 13.44
N PRO A 34 19.43 1.74 14.16
CA PRO A 34 18.30 2.53 13.72
C PRO A 34 18.53 4.03 13.95
N ARG A 35 18.07 4.85 13.02
CA ARG A 35 18.08 6.32 13.11
C ARG A 35 16.81 6.86 12.47
N LYS A 36 16.18 7.85 13.10
CA LYS A 36 14.98 8.52 12.61
C LYS A 36 15.24 10.03 12.59
N LEU A 37 14.96 10.66 11.46
CA LEU A 37 15.14 12.09 11.22
C LEU A 37 13.86 12.68 10.63
N LEU A 38 13.65 13.99 10.77
CA LEU A 38 12.59 14.69 10.03
C LEU A 38 12.93 14.66 8.53
N SER A 39 11.96 14.34 7.68
CA SER A 39 12.21 14.21 6.23
C SER A 39 12.54 15.54 5.55
N ASP A 40 12.07 16.64 6.12
CA ASP A 40 12.34 18.00 5.67
C ASP A 40 12.71 18.88 6.87
N ASN A 41 13.98 19.30 6.92
CA ASN A 41 14.51 20.21 7.94
C ASN A 41 15.73 20.98 7.39
N PRO A 42 15.50 21.90 6.43
CA PRO A 42 16.57 22.58 5.70
C PRO A 42 17.46 23.47 6.58
N GLU A 43 16.99 23.84 7.77
CA GLU A 43 17.77 24.61 8.75
C GLU A 43 18.87 23.76 9.41
N ALA A 44 18.70 22.44 9.46
CA ALA A 44 19.64 21.52 10.09
C ALA A 44 20.48 20.71 9.07
N TYR A 45 19.87 20.27 7.97
CA TYR A 45 20.52 19.45 6.95
C TYR A 45 19.84 19.57 5.58
N ALA A 46 20.61 19.36 4.52
CA ALA A 46 20.11 19.45 3.14
C ALA A 46 19.25 18.24 2.72
N ASP A 47 19.58 17.04 3.22
CA ASP A 47 18.85 15.81 2.94
C ASP A 47 18.94 14.85 4.14
N ALA A 48 17.78 14.35 4.60
CA ALA A 48 17.69 13.51 5.79
C ALA A 48 18.37 12.14 5.61
N ALA A 49 18.32 11.55 4.42
CA ALA A 49 18.93 10.25 4.16
C ALA A 49 20.45 10.33 4.21
N ILE A 50 21.01 11.34 3.54
CA ILE A 50 22.44 11.63 3.59
C ILE A 50 22.86 11.98 5.02
N GLN A 51 22.08 12.81 5.73
CA GLN A 51 22.42 13.16 7.12
C GLN A 51 22.45 11.93 8.04
N GLY A 52 21.49 11.01 7.94
CA GLY A 52 21.52 9.82 8.78
C GLY A 52 22.66 8.86 8.44
N ILE A 53 23.08 8.76 7.17
CA ILE A 53 24.31 8.05 6.80
C ILE A 53 25.52 8.70 7.49
N ARG A 54 25.61 10.03 7.47
CA ARG A 54 26.71 10.78 8.12
C ARG A 54 26.73 10.58 9.63
N ASP A 55 25.55 10.62 10.28
CA ASP A 55 25.39 10.40 11.72
C ASP A 55 25.92 9.02 12.12
N LEU A 56 25.53 7.97 11.38
CA LEU A 56 25.90 6.59 11.67
C LEU A 56 27.39 6.31 11.39
N LEU A 57 27.97 6.99 10.40
CA LEU A 57 29.42 6.98 10.16
C LEU A 57 30.22 7.85 11.13
N GLY A 58 29.56 8.62 12.01
CA GLY A 58 30.22 9.53 12.96
C GLY A 58 30.95 10.70 12.29
N LEU A 59 30.49 11.13 11.11
CA LEU A 59 31.14 12.20 10.33
C LEU A 59 30.83 13.58 10.91
N LYS A 60 31.85 14.44 10.97
CA LYS A 60 31.67 15.86 11.31
C LYS A 60 30.96 16.60 10.18
N ALA A 61 30.32 17.74 10.50
CA ALA A 61 29.72 18.61 9.50
C ALA A 61 30.74 19.00 8.40
N GLY A 62 30.33 18.88 7.13
CA GLY A 62 31.17 19.19 5.96
C GLY A 62 32.23 18.15 5.58
N ALA A 63 32.46 17.10 6.37
CA ALA A 63 33.36 16.01 5.97
C ALA A 63 32.75 15.18 4.81
N ALA A 64 33.52 14.80 3.80
CA ALA A 64 33.02 13.96 2.71
C ALA A 64 32.73 12.53 3.19
N ILE A 65 31.72 11.90 2.59
CA ILE A 65 31.45 10.47 2.79
C ILE A 65 32.46 9.67 1.96
N SER A 66 33.16 8.72 2.59
CA SER A 66 34.07 7.84 1.86
C SER A 66 33.30 6.72 1.16
N ALA A 67 33.34 6.68 -0.17
CA ALA A 67 32.70 5.64 -0.99
C ALA A 67 33.18 4.22 -0.62
N ASP A 68 34.43 4.07 -0.17
CA ASP A 68 34.99 2.78 0.22
C ASP A 68 34.41 2.24 1.54
N ALA A 69 33.83 3.11 2.37
CA ALA A 69 33.22 2.73 3.64
C ALA A 69 31.81 2.14 3.47
N ILE A 70 31.21 2.27 2.27
CA ILE A 70 29.80 1.92 2.02
C ILE A 70 29.70 0.82 0.95
N GLY A 71 28.90 -0.21 1.25
CA GLY A 71 28.54 -1.29 0.34
C GLY A 71 27.28 -0.95 -0.44
N ASP A 72 26.13 -1.40 0.06
CA ASP A 72 24.83 -1.18 -0.55
C ASP A 72 24.06 -0.04 0.15
N VAL A 73 23.42 0.81 -0.66
CA VAL A 73 22.42 1.78 -0.18
C VAL A 73 21.10 1.45 -0.86
N LYS A 74 20.13 0.96 -0.09
CA LYS A 74 18.80 0.59 -0.56
C LYS A 74 17.78 1.60 -0.06
N MET A 75 16.99 2.19 -0.94
CA MET A 75 16.16 3.33 -0.59
C MET A 75 14.74 3.28 -1.15
N GLY A 76 13.74 3.50 -0.30
CA GLY A 76 12.38 3.85 -0.66
C GLY A 76 12.17 5.36 -0.54
N THR A 77 11.32 5.94 -1.39
CA THR A 77 11.05 7.38 -1.33
C THR A 77 9.60 7.74 -1.64
N THR A 78 9.08 8.73 -0.94
CA THR A 78 7.76 9.32 -1.21
C THR A 78 7.80 10.51 -2.16
N VAL A 79 8.97 10.86 -2.73
CA VAL A 79 9.15 12.02 -3.62
C VAL A 79 8.19 11.99 -4.81
N ALA A 80 8.06 10.84 -5.50
CA ALA A 80 7.14 10.70 -6.62
C ALA A 80 5.67 10.86 -6.19
N THR A 81 5.27 10.17 -5.12
CA THR A 81 3.91 10.22 -4.59
C THR A 81 3.53 11.65 -4.17
N ASN A 82 4.41 12.35 -3.47
CA ASN A 82 4.17 13.72 -3.03
C ASN A 82 4.13 14.70 -4.22
N ALA A 83 5.04 14.55 -5.19
CA ALA A 83 5.01 15.37 -6.41
C ALA A 83 3.71 15.16 -7.20
N LEU A 84 3.17 13.94 -7.24
CA LEU A 84 1.90 13.64 -7.87
C LEU A 84 0.71 14.25 -7.12
N LEU A 85 0.69 14.13 -5.78
CA LEU A 85 -0.36 14.69 -4.91
C LEU A 85 -0.38 16.22 -4.94
N GLU A 86 0.79 16.85 -4.86
CA GLU A 86 0.96 18.30 -4.83
C GLU A 86 0.96 18.94 -6.22
N ARG A 87 0.86 18.13 -7.29
CA ARG A 87 0.94 18.57 -8.70
C ARG A 87 2.22 19.35 -9.00
N LYS A 88 3.34 18.88 -8.47
CA LYS A 88 4.68 19.48 -8.62
C LYS A 88 5.61 18.68 -9.55
N GLY A 89 5.06 17.97 -10.53
CA GLY A 89 5.80 17.33 -11.63
C GLY A 89 6.38 18.31 -12.65
N ASP A 90 7.17 17.78 -13.59
CA ASP A 90 7.66 18.56 -14.72
C ASP A 90 6.57 18.72 -15.79
N ARG A 91 6.63 19.81 -16.57
CA ARG A 91 5.67 20.10 -17.63
C ARG A 91 5.78 19.06 -18.75
N VAL A 92 4.66 18.45 -19.14
CA VAL A 92 4.62 17.37 -20.14
C VAL A 92 3.89 17.77 -21.42
N LEU A 93 4.50 17.45 -22.56
CA LEU A 93 3.88 17.42 -23.89
C LEU A 93 3.33 16.02 -24.17
N LEU A 94 2.07 15.92 -24.59
CA LEU A 94 1.47 14.67 -25.08
C LEU A 94 1.47 14.64 -26.61
N LEU A 95 2.13 13.63 -27.19
CA LEU A 95 2.01 13.26 -28.60
C LEU A 95 1.07 12.06 -28.73
N ILE A 96 -0.04 12.23 -29.43
CA ILE A 96 -1.09 11.20 -29.54
C ILE A 96 -1.59 11.08 -30.98
N SER A 97 -2.13 9.91 -31.34
CA SER A 97 -2.73 9.69 -32.65
C SER A 97 -3.84 10.72 -32.94
N LYS A 98 -3.88 11.23 -34.16
CA LYS A 98 -4.93 12.16 -34.60
C LYS A 98 -6.34 11.58 -34.44
N GLY A 99 -7.25 12.41 -33.92
CA GLY A 99 -8.61 12.06 -33.52
C GLY A 99 -8.74 11.63 -32.05
N PHE A 100 -7.64 11.58 -31.29
CA PHE A 100 -7.61 11.13 -29.89
C PHE A 100 -7.11 12.20 -28.91
N ARG A 101 -7.06 13.48 -29.32
CA ARG A 101 -6.62 14.61 -28.49
C ARG A 101 -7.11 14.58 -27.05
N ASP A 102 -8.40 14.34 -26.86
CA ASP A 102 -9.07 14.40 -25.56
C ASP A 102 -9.28 13.03 -24.90
N ALA A 103 -8.68 11.96 -25.42
CA ALA A 103 -8.95 10.59 -24.96
C ALA A 103 -8.65 10.38 -23.47
N LEU A 104 -7.53 10.92 -22.97
CA LEU A 104 -7.14 10.78 -21.56
C LEU A 104 -8.04 11.60 -20.63
N ARG A 105 -8.40 12.81 -21.07
CA ARG A 105 -9.35 13.71 -20.38
C ARG A 105 -10.77 13.13 -20.32
N ILE A 106 -11.28 12.56 -21.42
CA ILE A 106 -12.61 11.94 -21.49
C ILE A 106 -12.69 10.69 -20.62
N ALA A 107 -11.55 9.98 -20.46
CA ALA A 107 -11.47 8.87 -19.55
C ALA A 107 -12.48 7.76 -19.90
N TYR A 108 -13.13 7.18 -18.88
CA TYR A 108 -14.22 6.21 -19.03
C TYR A 108 -15.60 6.84 -18.77
N GLN A 109 -15.67 8.17 -18.65
CA GLN A 109 -16.89 8.93 -18.28
C GLN A 109 -17.53 8.52 -16.94
N ALA A 110 -16.80 7.79 -16.08
CA ALA A 110 -17.23 7.45 -14.74
C ALA A 110 -17.31 8.72 -13.86
N ARG A 111 -18.27 8.74 -12.94
CA ARG A 111 -18.45 9.82 -11.97
C ARG A 111 -18.02 9.35 -10.58
N PRO A 112 -16.88 9.81 -10.05
CA PRO A 112 -16.41 9.41 -8.72
C PRO A 112 -17.42 9.75 -7.61
N ASP A 113 -17.99 10.94 -7.68
CA ASP A 113 -19.17 11.32 -6.89
C ASP A 113 -20.38 11.46 -7.82
N ILE A 114 -21.17 10.39 -7.86
CA ILE A 114 -22.35 10.28 -8.72
C ILE A 114 -23.46 11.26 -8.31
N PHE A 115 -23.47 11.72 -7.06
CA PHE A 115 -24.49 12.63 -6.51
C PHE A 115 -24.08 14.11 -6.53
N ALA A 116 -22.79 14.40 -6.73
CA ALA A 116 -22.33 15.78 -6.88
C ALA A 116 -23.12 16.54 -7.96
N LYS A 117 -23.60 17.75 -7.66
CA LYS A 117 -24.30 18.58 -8.67
C LYS A 117 -23.31 19.18 -9.68
N GLU A 118 -22.09 19.42 -9.24
CA GLU A 118 -20.99 19.94 -10.03
C GLU A 118 -19.93 18.83 -10.18
N ILE A 119 -19.68 18.40 -11.42
CA ILE A 119 -18.66 17.38 -11.71
C ILE A 119 -17.32 18.09 -11.86
N ILE A 120 -16.42 17.86 -10.91
CA ILE A 120 -15.05 18.33 -10.99
C ILE A 120 -14.24 17.26 -11.73
N LEU A 121 -13.72 17.61 -12.91
CA LEU A 121 -12.83 16.72 -13.66
C LEU A 121 -11.44 16.69 -13.01
N PRO A 122 -10.76 15.53 -12.97
CA PRO A 122 -9.36 15.47 -12.54
C PRO A 122 -8.48 16.39 -13.39
N GLU A 123 -7.58 17.10 -12.71
CA GLU A 123 -6.53 17.88 -13.37
C GLU A 123 -5.64 16.98 -14.22
N GLN A 124 -5.33 17.42 -15.44
CA GLN A 124 -4.48 16.66 -16.36
C GLN A 124 -3.01 16.93 -16.06
N LEU A 125 -2.19 15.88 -16.10
CA LEU A 125 -0.74 15.98 -15.87
C LEU A 125 0.04 16.53 -17.07
N TYR A 126 -0.57 16.56 -18.26
CA TYR A 126 0.02 17.12 -19.47
C TYR A 126 -0.51 18.53 -19.73
N GLU A 127 0.36 19.40 -20.23
CA GLU A 127 0.04 20.81 -20.49
C GLU A 127 -0.45 21.03 -21.93
N ARG A 128 0.19 20.35 -22.89
CA ARG A 128 -0.06 20.53 -24.32
C ARG A 128 -0.25 19.17 -25.00
N VAL A 129 -1.14 19.14 -25.99
CA VAL A 129 -1.36 17.95 -26.84
C VAL A 129 -1.06 18.31 -28.28
N ILE A 130 -0.27 17.48 -28.96
CA ILE A 130 -0.08 17.52 -30.40
C ILE A 130 -0.56 16.20 -30.97
N GLU A 131 -1.51 16.29 -31.90
CA GLU A 131 -1.97 15.15 -32.66
C GLU A 131 -1.01 14.87 -33.81
N VAL A 132 -0.52 13.64 -33.89
CA VAL A 132 0.34 13.17 -34.99
C VAL A 132 -0.55 12.43 -35.99
N ASP A 133 -0.35 12.71 -37.29
CA ASP A 133 -1.16 12.10 -38.34
C ASP A 133 -0.58 10.73 -38.70
N GLU A 134 -0.93 9.72 -37.90
CA GLU A 134 -0.58 8.31 -38.14
C GLU A 134 -1.73 7.36 -37.74
N ARG A 135 -1.76 6.17 -38.33
CA ARG A 135 -2.74 5.14 -37.96
C ARG A 135 -2.26 3.73 -38.29
N VAL A 136 -2.24 2.88 -37.27
CA VAL A 136 -2.04 1.43 -37.41
C VAL A 136 -3.30 0.74 -36.89
N ARG A 137 -3.78 -0.28 -37.62
CA ARG A 137 -4.95 -1.08 -37.24
C ARG A 137 -4.57 -2.19 -36.26
N ALA A 138 -5.58 -2.83 -35.65
CA ALA A 138 -5.36 -3.92 -34.69
C ALA A 138 -4.68 -5.17 -35.30
N ASP A 139 -4.73 -5.33 -36.61
CA ASP A 139 -4.05 -6.38 -37.38
C ASP A 139 -2.62 -6.00 -37.84
N GLY A 140 -2.19 -4.75 -37.59
CA GLY A 140 -0.89 -4.23 -37.99
C GLY A 140 -0.87 -3.54 -39.34
N CYS A 141 -2.00 -3.49 -40.06
CA CYS A 141 -2.10 -2.74 -41.30
C CYS A 141 -1.90 -1.24 -41.03
N VAL A 142 -0.94 -0.62 -41.72
CA VAL A 142 -0.71 0.83 -41.67
C VAL A 142 -1.77 1.51 -42.54
N GLU A 143 -2.83 1.98 -41.88
CA GLU A 143 -3.91 2.75 -42.53
C GLU A 143 -3.47 4.17 -42.88
N ARG A 144 -2.57 4.75 -42.09
CA ARG A 144 -1.96 6.04 -42.37
C ARG A 144 -0.50 6.07 -41.95
N LEU A 145 0.36 6.40 -42.92
CA LEU A 145 1.79 6.59 -42.72
C LEU A 145 2.05 7.72 -41.72
N LEU A 146 3.11 7.58 -40.93
CA LEU A 146 3.55 8.59 -39.98
C LEU A 146 3.98 9.88 -40.69
N ASP A 147 3.26 10.98 -40.46
CA ASP A 147 3.67 12.34 -40.86
C ASP A 147 4.15 13.15 -39.65
N ILE A 148 5.36 12.83 -39.17
CA ILE A 148 6.01 13.60 -38.10
C ILE A 148 6.57 14.94 -38.58
N ALA A 149 6.82 15.09 -39.89
CA ALA A 149 7.40 16.30 -40.46
C ALA A 149 6.46 17.50 -40.29
N ALA A 150 5.15 17.29 -40.48
CA ALA A 150 4.13 18.32 -40.26
C ALA A 150 4.04 18.78 -38.79
N CYS A 151 4.27 17.88 -37.83
CA CYS A 151 4.18 18.19 -36.40
C CYS A 151 5.49 18.74 -35.81
N ARG A 152 6.63 18.58 -36.50
CA ARG A 152 7.96 18.96 -36.01
C ARG A 152 8.06 20.41 -35.52
N PRO A 153 7.54 21.43 -36.23
CA PRO A 153 7.60 22.82 -35.75
C PRO A 153 6.86 23.03 -34.43
N ALA A 154 5.71 22.37 -34.23
CA ALA A 154 4.94 22.48 -33.00
C ALA A 154 5.65 21.79 -31.81
N ILE A 155 6.35 20.68 -32.08
CA ILE A 155 7.18 19.97 -31.08
C ILE A 155 8.38 20.83 -30.68
N GLU A 156 9.07 21.45 -31.65
CA GLU A 156 10.18 22.38 -31.39
C GLU A 156 9.72 23.61 -30.60
N GLN A 157 8.55 24.17 -30.93
CA GLN A 157 7.98 25.29 -30.19
C GLN A 157 7.65 24.90 -28.74
N ALA A 158 7.07 23.73 -28.50
CA ALA A 158 6.80 23.25 -27.15
C ALA A 158 8.09 23.14 -26.32
N ARG A 159 9.18 22.68 -26.93
CA ARG A 159 10.49 22.63 -26.28
C ARG A 159 11.01 24.04 -25.96
N ALA A 160 10.91 24.96 -26.91
CA ALA A 160 11.31 26.37 -26.74
C ALA A 160 10.50 27.08 -25.64
N ASP A 161 9.23 26.70 -25.45
CA ASP A 161 8.35 27.21 -24.40
C ASP A 161 8.67 26.61 -23.00
N GLY A 162 9.71 25.77 -22.89
CA GLY A 162 10.19 25.21 -21.63
C GLY A 162 9.52 23.90 -21.21
N ILE A 163 8.83 23.19 -22.12
CA ILE A 163 8.35 21.83 -21.88
C ILE A 163 9.49 20.86 -22.21
N ASP A 164 10.01 20.13 -21.21
CA ASP A 164 11.17 19.25 -21.36
C ASP A 164 10.87 17.75 -21.27
N ALA A 165 9.65 17.39 -20.87
CA ALA A 165 9.17 16.02 -20.86
C ALA A 165 8.13 15.80 -21.96
N VAL A 166 8.20 14.64 -22.64
CA VAL A 166 7.23 14.24 -23.66
C VAL A 166 6.75 12.81 -23.44
N ALA A 167 5.43 12.63 -23.50
CA ALA A 167 4.75 11.34 -23.52
C ALA A 167 4.26 11.05 -24.94
N ILE A 168 4.56 9.87 -25.48
CA ILE A 168 4.19 9.44 -26.84
C ILE A 168 3.26 8.24 -26.74
N VAL A 169 2.02 8.40 -27.22
CA VAL A 169 0.95 7.42 -27.05
C VAL A 169 0.18 7.22 -28.36
N PHE A 170 0.48 6.16 -29.11
CA PHE A 170 -0.22 5.84 -30.36
C PHE A 170 -1.15 4.63 -30.24
N MET A 171 -2.21 4.63 -31.04
CA MET A 171 -3.13 3.49 -31.14
C MET A 171 -2.40 2.23 -31.60
N HIS A 172 -2.68 1.11 -30.92
CA HIS A 172 -2.09 -0.21 -31.19
C HIS A 172 -0.55 -0.31 -31.08
N ALA A 173 0.14 0.72 -30.58
CA ALA A 173 1.60 0.71 -30.42
C ALA A 173 2.11 -0.36 -29.45
N TRP A 174 1.27 -0.81 -28.51
CA TRP A 174 1.55 -1.96 -27.63
C TRP A 174 1.91 -3.24 -28.39
N LYS A 175 1.51 -3.36 -29.66
CA LYS A 175 1.84 -4.48 -30.56
C LYS A 175 2.67 -4.06 -31.77
N TYR A 176 2.45 -2.85 -32.29
CA TYR A 176 3.09 -2.35 -33.50
C TYR A 176 3.80 -1.00 -33.21
N PRO A 177 5.00 -1.03 -32.60
CA PRO A 177 5.61 0.15 -31.98
C PRO A 177 6.38 1.09 -32.94
N ASP A 178 6.49 0.74 -34.21
CA ASP A 178 7.46 1.38 -35.12
C ASP A 178 7.25 2.90 -35.28
N HIS A 179 5.99 3.37 -35.30
CA HIS A 179 5.70 4.80 -35.36
C HIS A 179 6.13 5.54 -34.09
N GLU A 180 5.86 4.98 -32.90
CA GLU A 180 6.31 5.60 -31.64
C GLU A 180 7.84 5.66 -31.57
N ARG A 181 8.53 4.59 -31.97
CA ARG A 181 10.01 4.56 -32.02
C ARG A 181 10.58 5.63 -32.94
N ALA A 182 9.94 5.87 -34.09
CA ALA A 182 10.36 6.91 -35.02
C ALA A 182 10.18 8.31 -34.42
N VAL A 183 9.06 8.57 -33.77
CA VAL A 183 8.79 9.87 -33.12
C VAL A 183 9.70 10.11 -31.91
N ALA A 184 9.98 9.08 -31.11
CA ALA A 184 10.92 9.15 -29.99
C ALA A 184 12.33 9.59 -30.46
N LYS A 185 12.81 9.04 -31.59
CA LYS A 185 14.09 9.46 -32.19
C LYS A 185 14.10 10.94 -32.57
N VAL A 186 12.98 11.47 -33.07
CA VAL A 186 12.85 12.90 -33.40
C VAL A 186 12.88 13.74 -32.14
N CYS A 187 12.15 13.37 -31.10
CA CYS A 187 12.13 14.08 -29.82
C CYS A 187 13.53 14.12 -29.17
N ARG A 188 14.28 13.01 -29.22
CA ARG A 188 15.69 12.95 -28.76
C ARG A 188 16.56 13.96 -29.51
N LYS A 189 16.40 14.06 -30.84
CA LYS A 189 17.16 15.02 -31.67
C LYS A 189 16.79 16.48 -31.40
N ILE A 190 15.54 16.75 -31.03
CA ILE A 190 15.08 18.10 -30.64
C ILE A 190 15.63 18.50 -29.26
N GLY A 191 15.98 17.52 -28.42
CA GLY A 191 16.65 17.76 -27.13
C GLY A 191 15.71 17.77 -25.93
N PHE A 192 14.62 17.00 -25.97
CA PHE A 192 13.86 16.65 -24.77
C PHE A 192 14.73 15.77 -23.85
N SER A 193 14.80 16.10 -22.57
CA SER A 193 15.58 15.34 -21.58
C SER A 193 14.83 14.09 -21.12
N GLN A 194 13.49 14.13 -21.09
CA GLN A 194 12.63 13.00 -20.74
C GLN A 194 11.67 12.64 -21.87
N ILE A 195 11.70 11.37 -22.30
CA ILE A 195 10.86 10.85 -23.37
C ILE A 195 10.29 9.51 -22.92
N SER A 196 9.01 9.49 -22.59
CA SER A 196 8.27 8.30 -22.19
C SER A 196 7.45 7.79 -23.38
N VAL A 197 7.66 6.54 -23.77
CA VAL A 197 7.06 5.94 -24.97
C VAL A 197 6.13 4.82 -24.57
N SER A 198 4.87 4.84 -25.03
CA SER A 198 3.82 4.03 -24.40
C SER A 198 4.03 2.52 -24.54
N HIS A 199 4.59 2.04 -25.65
CA HIS A 199 4.93 0.63 -25.80
C HIS A 199 6.12 0.16 -24.93
N GLU A 200 6.95 1.06 -24.43
CA GLU A 200 8.06 0.75 -23.52
C GLU A 200 7.58 0.81 -22.06
N VAL A 201 6.78 1.83 -21.75
CA VAL A 201 6.31 2.12 -20.38
C VAL A 201 5.19 1.17 -19.94
N SER A 202 4.22 0.89 -20.81
CA SER A 202 3.09 -0.01 -20.52
C SER A 202 2.60 -0.69 -21.81
N PRO A 203 3.23 -1.83 -22.23
CA PRO A 203 2.92 -2.55 -23.48
C PRO A 203 1.58 -3.31 -23.46
N LEU A 204 0.52 -2.68 -22.98
CA LEU A 204 -0.82 -3.25 -22.80
C LEU A 204 -1.85 -2.54 -23.69
N ILE A 205 -2.92 -3.26 -24.04
CA ILE A 205 -3.86 -2.86 -25.10
C ILE A 205 -4.61 -1.54 -24.84
N LYS A 206 -5.08 -1.30 -23.60
CA LYS A 206 -6.01 -0.21 -23.26
C LYS A 206 -5.34 1.17 -23.39
N LEU A 207 -5.78 1.97 -24.39
CA LEU A 207 -5.18 3.29 -24.71
C LEU A 207 -5.16 4.24 -23.51
N VAL A 208 -6.28 4.37 -22.79
CA VAL A 208 -6.40 5.35 -21.69
C VAL A 208 -5.47 4.99 -20.54
N GLY A 209 -5.52 3.75 -20.03
CA GLY A 209 -4.63 3.30 -18.96
C GLY A 209 -3.15 3.33 -19.36
N ARG A 210 -2.82 2.88 -20.58
CA ARG A 210 -1.45 2.97 -21.13
C ARG A 210 -0.99 4.42 -21.25
N GLY A 211 -1.85 5.30 -21.75
CA GLY A 211 -1.56 6.71 -21.96
C GLY A 211 -1.34 7.46 -20.65
N ASP A 212 -2.22 7.30 -19.66
CA ASP A 212 -2.05 7.92 -18.35
C ASP A 212 -0.75 7.45 -17.67
N THR A 213 -0.44 6.16 -17.74
CA THR A 213 0.83 5.61 -17.21
C THR A 213 2.04 6.26 -17.88
N THR A 214 1.99 6.46 -19.20
CA THR A 214 3.06 7.08 -19.98
C THR A 214 3.22 8.56 -19.62
N VAL A 215 2.11 9.26 -19.37
CA VAL A 215 2.13 10.66 -18.91
C VAL A 215 2.68 10.77 -17.48
N VAL A 216 2.24 9.90 -16.56
CA VAL A 216 2.76 9.84 -15.18
C VAL A 216 4.26 9.63 -15.17
N ASP A 217 4.75 8.70 -16.00
CA ASP A 217 6.18 8.45 -16.13
C ASP A 217 6.94 9.68 -16.62
N ALA A 218 6.46 10.34 -17.67
CA ALA A 218 7.07 11.58 -18.19
C ALA A 218 7.05 12.72 -17.15
N TYR A 219 5.99 12.81 -16.36
CA TYR A 219 5.77 13.84 -15.35
C TYR A 219 6.69 13.69 -14.13
N LEU A 220 6.95 12.46 -13.70
CA LEU A 220 7.64 12.15 -12.44
C LEU A 220 9.13 11.79 -12.61
N SER A 221 9.51 11.12 -13.70
CA SER A 221 10.89 10.67 -13.93
C SER A 221 11.95 11.78 -13.82
N PRO A 222 11.74 13.01 -14.32
CA PRO A 222 12.74 14.08 -14.18
C PRO A 222 13.04 14.47 -12.72
N ILE A 223 12.00 14.52 -11.88
CA ILE A 223 12.14 14.87 -10.46
C ILE A 223 12.93 13.79 -9.72
N LEU A 224 12.59 12.54 -10.00
CA LEU A 224 13.30 11.40 -9.43
C LEU A 224 14.75 11.40 -9.88
N SER A 225 15.04 11.59 -11.16
CA SER A 225 16.40 11.63 -11.68
C SER A 225 17.25 12.71 -10.97
N ARG A 226 16.71 13.92 -10.77
CA ARG A 226 17.39 14.98 -9.99
C ARG A 226 17.66 14.55 -8.55
N TYR A 227 16.70 13.88 -7.91
CA TYR A 227 16.87 13.39 -6.55
C TYR A 227 17.94 12.29 -6.46
N VAL A 228 17.89 11.31 -7.36
CA VAL A 228 18.87 10.24 -7.47
C VAL A 228 20.27 10.80 -7.69
N GLN A 229 20.44 11.74 -8.62
CA GLN A 229 21.73 12.37 -8.92
C GLN A 229 22.29 13.11 -7.70
N ARG A 230 21.44 13.78 -6.92
CA ARG A 230 21.86 14.45 -5.68
C ARG A 230 22.40 13.45 -4.66
N VAL A 231 21.67 12.35 -4.42
CA VAL A 231 22.11 11.30 -3.47
C VAL A 231 23.39 10.62 -3.97
N ALA A 232 23.45 10.27 -5.25
CA ALA A 232 24.65 9.67 -5.86
C ALA A 232 25.87 10.59 -5.79
N GLY A 233 25.68 11.91 -5.98
CA GLY A 233 26.74 12.90 -5.88
C GLY A 233 27.36 13.00 -4.49
N GLU A 234 26.56 12.86 -3.43
CA GLU A 234 27.04 12.87 -2.03
C GLU A 234 27.75 11.56 -1.64
N LEU A 235 27.32 10.42 -2.20
CA LEU A 235 27.91 9.10 -1.93
C LEU A 235 29.20 8.84 -2.73
N GLY A 236 29.36 9.51 -3.86
CA GLY A 236 30.48 9.28 -4.79
C GLY A 236 30.36 7.98 -5.58
N ALA A 237 31.36 7.69 -6.41
CA ALA A 237 31.43 6.46 -7.19
C ALA A 237 31.94 5.29 -6.31
N GLY A 238 31.10 4.28 -6.08
CA GLY A 238 31.49 3.08 -5.33
C GLY A 238 30.31 2.29 -4.78
N PRO A 239 29.41 2.92 -3.99
CA PRO A 239 28.27 2.23 -3.40
C PRO A 239 27.24 1.78 -4.45
N ARG A 240 26.61 0.63 -4.24
CA ARG A 240 25.46 0.19 -5.05
C ARG A 240 24.22 0.90 -4.53
N LEU A 241 23.81 1.97 -5.21
CA LEU A 241 22.58 2.71 -4.90
C LEU A 241 21.40 2.07 -5.64
N MET A 242 20.42 1.59 -4.86
CA MET A 242 19.23 0.91 -5.35
C MET A 242 17.97 1.57 -4.79
N PHE A 243 16.91 1.62 -5.59
CA PHE A 243 15.62 2.15 -5.18
C PHE A 243 14.55 1.07 -5.17
N MET A 244 13.69 1.14 -4.15
CA MET A 244 12.49 0.31 -4.05
C MET A 244 11.48 0.74 -5.10
N MET A 245 10.95 -0.24 -5.83
CA MET A 245 9.87 -0.04 -6.78
C MET A 245 8.51 -0.31 -6.13
N SER A 246 7.46 0.25 -6.72
CA SER A 246 6.06 -0.02 -6.38
C SER A 246 5.73 -1.50 -6.38
N SER A 247 6.42 -2.31 -7.18
CA SER A 247 6.23 -3.76 -7.33
C SER A 247 6.81 -4.60 -6.18
N GLY A 248 7.53 -3.99 -5.23
CA GLY A 248 8.12 -4.62 -4.04
C GLY A 248 9.59 -5.03 -4.18
N GLY A 249 10.17 -4.90 -5.38
CA GLY A 249 11.57 -5.22 -5.65
C GLY A 249 12.47 -3.98 -5.79
N LEU A 250 13.77 -4.19 -5.76
CA LEU A 250 14.77 -3.14 -5.97
C LEU A 250 15.18 -3.01 -7.44
N THR A 251 15.53 -1.80 -7.85
CA THR A 251 16.19 -1.51 -9.13
C THR A 251 17.35 -0.55 -8.94
N ALA A 252 18.31 -0.55 -9.87
CA ALA A 252 19.42 0.40 -9.87
C ALA A 252 18.92 1.85 -10.00
N ALA A 253 19.66 2.77 -9.39
CA ALA A 253 19.36 4.19 -9.34
C ALA A 253 19.10 4.85 -10.71
N ASP A 254 19.87 4.47 -11.74
CA ASP A 254 19.76 4.97 -13.11
C ASP A 254 18.61 4.34 -13.91
N MET A 255 18.06 3.23 -13.42
CA MET A 255 16.89 2.55 -13.99
C MET A 255 15.56 2.91 -13.28
N PHE A 256 15.60 3.74 -12.24
CA PHE A 256 14.43 4.09 -11.45
C PHE A 256 13.55 5.12 -12.16
N GLN A 257 12.33 4.70 -12.53
CA GLN A 257 11.39 5.48 -13.33
C GLN A 257 10.15 5.93 -12.55
N GLY A 258 9.51 6.99 -13.05
CA GLY A 258 8.34 7.63 -12.45
C GLY A 258 7.17 6.68 -12.19
N LYS A 259 6.87 5.79 -13.14
CA LYS A 259 5.78 4.81 -12.99
C LYS A 259 6.02 3.79 -11.88
N ASP A 260 7.29 3.51 -11.55
CA ASP A 260 7.67 2.47 -10.58
C ASP A 260 7.98 3.06 -9.19
N ALA A 261 7.88 4.37 -9.00
CA ALA A 261 8.26 5.05 -7.77
C ALA A 261 7.10 5.35 -6.83
N LEU A 262 5.86 5.13 -7.27
CA LEU A 262 4.66 5.47 -6.50
C LEU A 262 4.43 4.44 -5.40
N LEU A 263 4.19 4.90 -4.17
CA LEU A 263 3.99 4.03 -3.01
C LEU A 263 5.17 3.06 -2.74
N SER A 264 6.41 3.40 -3.13
CA SER A 264 7.57 2.52 -2.91
C SER A 264 7.91 2.31 -1.43
N GLY A 265 7.68 3.31 -0.56
CA GLY A 265 7.92 3.19 0.89
C GLY A 265 7.03 2.12 1.52
N PRO A 266 5.69 2.22 1.38
CA PRO A 266 4.75 1.19 1.82
C PRO A 266 5.04 -0.20 1.23
N ALA A 267 5.51 -0.29 -0.03
CA ALA A 267 5.93 -1.57 -0.62
C ALA A 267 7.07 -2.22 0.18
N GLY A 268 8.02 -1.44 0.68
CA GLY A 268 9.03 -1.87 1.63
C GLY A 268 8.44 -2.43 2.92
N GLY A 269 7.40 -1.79 3.47
CA GLY A 269 6.65 -2.29 4.62
C GLY A 269 6.04 -3.67 4.38
N VAL A 270 5.48 -3.91 3.18
CA VAL A 270 4.94 -5.23 2.80
C VAL A 270 6.04 -6.30 2.67
N ILE A 271 7.23 -5.96 2.19
CA ILE A 271 8.35 -6.92 2.23
C ILE A 271 8.74 -7.19 3.69
N GLY A 272 8.84 -6.14 4.51
CA GLY A 272 9.21 -6.24 5.92
C GLY A 272 8.25 -7.12 6.71
N MET A 273 6.93 -6.95 6.53
CA MET A 273 5.93 -7.74 7.24
C MET A 273 5.99 -9.23 6.84
N VAL A 274 6.25 -9.54 5.57
CA VAL A 274 6.26 -10.92 5.09
C VAL A 274 7.52 -11.63 5.55
N GLU A 275 8.69 -11.01 5.35
CA GLU A 275 9.96 -11.65 5.65
C GLU A 275 10.15 -11.80 7.17
N THR A 276 9.70 -10.83 7.99
CA THR A 276 9.72 -10.99 9.46
C THR A 276 8.74 -12.03 9.97
N ALA A 277 7.55 -12.15 9.36
CA ALA A 277 6.59 -13.20 9.70
C ALA A 277 7.13 -14.60 9.37
N LYS A 278 7.79 -14.77 8.21
CA LYS A 278 8.47 -16.03 7.84
C LYS A 278 9.56 -16.40 8.85
N LEU A 279 10.37 -15.43 9.28
CA LEU A 279 11.36 -15.64 10.34
C LEU A 279 10.72 -16.07 11.67
N ALA A 280 9.51 -15.58 11.96
CA ALA A 280 8.72 -15.97 13.12
C ALA A 280 7.92 -17.28 12.92
N GLY A 281 8.01 -17.92 11.74
CA GLY A 281 7.35 -19.20 11.43
C GLY A 281 5.92 -19.09 10.92
N PHE A 282 5.49 -17.94 10.40
CA PHE A 282 4.16 -17.71 9.85
C PHE A 282 4.21 -17.47 8.34
N GLU A 283 3.31 -18.14 7.60
CA GLU A 283 3.25 -18.06 6.12
C GLU A 283 2.02 -17.30 5.60
N LYS A 284 0.98 -17.15 6.44
CA LYS A 284 -0.25 -16.40 6.16
C LYS A 284 -0.30 -15.14 7.00
N VAL A 285 -0.28 -13.97 6.37
CA VAL A 285 -0.06 -12.69 7.06
C VAL A 285 -1.00 -11.60 6.55
N ILE A 286 -1.59 -10.85 7.49
CA ILE A 286 -2.19 -9.55 7.23
C ILE A 286 -1.27 -8.48 7.79
N GLY A 287 -0.81 -7.58 6.93
CA GLY A 287 -0.06 -6.39 7.31
C GLY A 287 -0.96 -5.30 7.84
N PHE A 288 -0.52 -4.63 8.88
CA PHE A 288 -1.20 -3.49 9.48
C PHE A 288 -0.16 -2.43 9.89
N ASP A 289 0.05 -1.43 9.02
CA ASP A 289 0.93 -0.30 9.27
C ASP A 289 0.11 0.91 9.71
N MET A 290 0.10 1.23 11.00
CA MET A 290 -0.65 2.39 11.49
C MET A 290 0.29 3.52 11.90
N GLY A 291 0.18 4.63 11.16
CA GLY A 291 0.87 5.88 11.44
C GLY A 291 0.01 6.93 12.13
N GLY A 292 0.43 8.19 12.00
CA GLY A 292 -0.30 9.35 12.53
C GLY A 292 -1.50 9.77 11.68
N THR A 293 -1.52 9.48 10.38
CA THR A 293 -2.57 10.00 9.48
C THR A 293 -3.44 8.90 8.89
N SER A 294 -2.84 7.76 8.58
CA SER A 294 -3.45 6.66 7.86
C SER A 294 -2.97 5.31 8.38
N THR A 295 -3.65 4.27 7.92
CA THR A 295 -3.26 2.87 8.10
C THR A 295 -3.13 2.21 6.74
N ASP A 296 -2.00 1.57 6.46
CA ASP A 296 -1.80 0.75 5.26
C ASP A 296 -1.98 -0.73 5.59
N VAL A 297 -2.77 -1.42 4.77
CA VAL A 297 -3.10 -2.84 4.94
C VAL A 297 -2.69 -3.62 3.70
N ALA A 298 -2.09 -4.80 3.91
CA ALA A 298 -1.71 -5.72 2.84
C ALA A 298 -1.97 -7.18 3.24
N HIS A 299 -2.08 -8.06 2.24
CA HIS A 299 -2.32 -9.49 2.41
C HIS A 299 -1.16 -10.30 1.79
N TYR A 300 -0.82 -11.41 2.43
CA TYR A 300 0.13 -12.39 1.93
C TYR A 300 -0.29 -13.81 2.29
N ASP A 301 -0.37 -14.68 1.28
CA ASP A 301 -0.56 -16.13 1.40
C ASP A 301 0.31 -16.81 0.32
N GLY A 302 1.56 -17.10 0.67
CA GLY A 302 2.56 -17.70 -0.23
C GLY A 302 3.16 -16.76 -1.29
N GLU A 303 2.39 -15.80 -1.82
CA GLU A 303 2.82 -14.88 -2.88
C GLU A 303 2.49 -13.42 -2.58
N TYR A 304 3.35 -12.51 -3.08
CA TYR A 304 3.12 -11.07 -2.97
C TYR A 304 2.00 -10.64 -3.92
N GLU A 305 0.93 -10.08 -3.38
CA GLU A 305 -0.17 -9.58 -4.19
C GLU A 305 0.18 -8.27 -4.89
N ARG A 306 -0.15 -8.21 -6.19
CA ARG A 306 0.03 -7.00 -7.00
C ARG A 306 -1.29 -6.60 -7.67
N ALA A 307 -1.49 -5.30 -7.79
CA ALA A 307 -2.53 -4.69 -8.62
C ALA A 307 -1.87 -4.09 -9.87
N PHE A 308 -2.50 -4.30 -11.03
CA PHE A 308 -2.00 -3.82 -12.31
C PHE A 308 -2.76 -2.60 -12.82
N ASP A 309 -3.98 -2.39 -12.34
CA ASP A 309 -4.79 -1.22 -12.62
C ASP A 309 -5.06 -0.54 -11.28
N THR A 310 -4.39 0.57 -11.03
CA THR A 310 -4.51 1.36 -9.81
C THR A 310 -4.85 2.81 -10.13
N GLU A 311 -5.42 3.51 -9.16
CA GLU A 311 -5.61 4.95 -9.23
C GLU A 311 -4.89 5.60 -8.05
N VAL A 312 -4.01 6.56 -8.35
CA VAL A 312 -3.25 7.31 -7.35
C VAL A 312 -3.47 8.79 -7.61
N ALA A 313 -3.97 9.53 -6.62
CA ALA A 313 -4.28 10.96 -6.74
C ALA A 313 -5.19 11.30 -7.96
N GLY A 314 -6.17 10.44 -8.25
CA GLY A 314 -7.09 10.60 -9.38
C GLY A 314 -6.47 10.28 -10.75
N VAL A 315 -5.25 9.74 -10.78
CA VAL A 315 -4.55 9.37 -12.02
C VAL A 315 -4.46 7.86 -12.12
N ARG A 316 -4.85 7.32 -13.27
CA ARG A 316 -4.89 5.87 -13.51
C ARG A 316 -3.53 5.38 -13.95
N ILE A 317 -3.11 4.25 -13.40
CA ILE A 317 -1.78 3.72 -13.62
C ILE A 317 -1.90 2.23 -13.90
N ARG A 318 -1.24 1.81 -14.97
CA ARG A 318 -1.23 0.45 -15.48
C ARG A 318 0.16 -0.15 -15.40
N ALA A 319 0.65 -0.29 -14.17
CA ALA A 319 1.95 -0.82 -13.81
C ALA A 319 1.80 -1.75 -12.60
N PRO A 320 2.65 -2.79 -12.45
CA PRO A 320 2.58 -3.68 -11.29
C PRO A 320 2.92 -2.93 -10.01
N MET A 321 1.97 -2.88 -9.09
CA MET A 321 2.17 -2.29 -7.76
C MET A 321 1.75 -3.29 -6.69
N MET A 322 2.47 -3.32 -5.58
CA MET A 322 2.07 -4.04 -4.38
C MET A 322 0.66 -3.61 -4.00
N ARG A 323 -0.20 -4.59 -3.75
CA ARG A 323 -1.60 -4.32 -3.43
C ARG A 323 -1.69 -3.86 -1.98
N ILE A 324 -1.64 -2.55 -1.81
CA ILE A 324 -1.71 -1.87 -0.51
C ILE A 324 -3.02 -1.10 -0.46
N HIS A 325 -3.77 -1.27 0.61
CA HIS A 325 -5.00 -0.53 0.85
C HIS A 325 -4.80 0.44 2.00
N THR A 326 -4.85 1.73 1.68
CA THR A 326 -4.73 2.80 2.66
C THR A 326 -6.10 3.21 3.18
N VAL A 327 -6.22 3.33 4.50
CA VAL A 327 -7.40 3.76 5.22
C VAL A 327 -7.11 5.10 5.87
N ALA A 328 -8.06 6.03 5.81
CA ALA A 328 -8.00 7.32 6.52
C ALA A 328 -8.29 7.17 8.03
N ALA A 329 -7.60 6.21 8.67
CA ALA A 329 -7.65 5.94 10.09
C ALA A 329 -6.21 5.86 10.61
N GLY A 330 -5.81 6.80 11.45
CA GLY A 330 -4.49 6.87 12.07
C GLY A 330 -4.58 7.53 13.45
N GLY A 331 -3.45 7.68 14.15
CA GLY A 331 -3.45 8.30 15.49
C GLY A 331 -4.03 9.72 15.53
N GLY A 332 -3.89 10.47 14.44
CA GLY A 332 -4.38 11.83 14.26
C GLY A 332 -5.80 11.93 13.69
N SER A 333 -6.50 10.83 13.40
CA SER A 333 -7.88 10.90 12.92
C SER A 333 -8.78 11.60 13.94
N ILE A 334 -9.52 12.61 13.47
CA ILE A 334 -10.28 13.53 14.33
C ILE A 334 -11.55 12.85 14.87
N LEU A 335 -11.88 13.11 16.12
CA LEU A 335 -13.06 12.58 16.79
C LEU A 335 -14.23 13.57 16.65
N HIS A 336 -15.32 13.13 16.03
CA HIS A 336 -16.51 13.94 15.77
C HIS A 336 -17.71 13.43 16.56
N TYR A 337 -18.48 14.37 17.10
CA TYR A 337 -19.80 14.09 17.68
C TYR A 337 -20.81 15.10 17.14
N GLU A 338 -21.69 14.65 16.26
CA GLU A 338 -22.69 15.48 15.60
C GLU A 338 -24.02 14.71 15.46
N ALA A 339 -25.14 15.38 15.75
CA ALA A 339 -26.49 14.83 15.64
C ALA A 339 -26.65 13.46 16.34
N GLY A 340 -26.03 13.28 17.50
CA GLY A 340 -26.12 12.05 18.30
C GLY A 340 -25.25 10.89 17.80
N ARG A 341 -24.38 11.11 16.80
CA ARG A 341 -23.51 10.07 16.22
C ARG A 341 -22.04 10.35 16.51
N PHE A 342 -21.30 9.28 16.79
CA PHE A 342 -19.85 9.27 16.95
C PHE A 342 -19.21 8.93 15.61
N ARG A 343 -18.21 9.69 15.18
CA ARG A 343 -17.42 9.37 13.96
C ARG A 343 -15.94 9.62 14.21
N VAL A 344 -15.10 8.88 13.50
CA VAL A 344 -13.64 9.03 13.53
C VAL A 344 -13.15 9.27 12.11
N GLY A 345 -12.46 10.39 11.89
CA GLY A 345 -12.01 10.82 10.57
C GLY A 345 -13.15 11.16 9.60
N PRO A 346 -12.88 11.20 8.28
CA PRO A 346 -11.63 10.82 7.61
C PRO A 346 -10.53 11.89 7.70
N ASP A 347 -10.86 13.08 8.16
CA ASP A 347 -9.94 14.17 8.42
C ASP A 347 -8.95 13.82 9.55
N SER A 348 -7.73 14.34 9.41
CA SER A 348 -6.64 14.11 10.33
C SER A 348 -6.10 15.43 10.84
N ALA A 349 -5.77 15.47 12.13
CA ALA A 349 -5.07 16.58 12.75
C ALA A 349 -3.59 16.66 12.32
N GLY A 350 -3.06 15.60 11.69
CA GLY A 350 -1.67 15.50 11.25
C GLY A 350 -0.69 15.64 12.42
N ALA A 351 0.47 16.25 12.16
CA ALA A 351 1.44 16.63 13.20
C ALA A 351 1.36 18.13 13.58
N ASN A 352 0.66 18.94 12.78
CA ASN A 352 0.49 20.38 13.00
C ASN A 352 -0.91 20.82 12.48
N PRO A 353 -1.83 21.27 13.35
CA PRO A 353 -1.65 21.44 14.80
C PRO A 353 -1.49 20.12 15.57
N GLY A 354 -1.85 18.98 14.97
CA GLY A 354 -1.78 17.67 15.60
C GLY A 354 -2.88 17.44 16.63
N PRO A 355 -2.91 16.26 17.29
CA PRO A 355 -3.83 15.97 18.39
C PRO A 355 -3.78 17.02 19.50
N ALA A 356 -4.84 17.12 20.30
CA ALA A 356 -4.92 18.10 21.40
C ALA A 356 -3.74 17.96 22.37
N ALA A 357 -3.28 16.74 22.62
CA ALA A 357 -2.14 16.42 23.46
C ALA A 357 -0.81 17.02 22.97
N TYR A 358 -0.70 17.46 21.71
CA TYR A 358 0.55 17.99 21.14
C TYR A 358 0.83 19.45 21.53
N ARG A 359 -0.05 20.09 22.31
CA ARG A 359 0.12 21.46 22.83
C ARG A 359 0.15 22.56 21.76
N ARG A 360 -0.54 22.36 20.63
CA ARG A 360 -0.65 23.35 19.53
C ARG A 360 -2.10 23.74 19.19
N GLY A 361 -3.03 23.47 20.10
CA GLY A 361 -4.44 23.87 19.95
C GLY A 361 -5.28 22.99 19.01
N GLY A 362 -4.79 21.80 18.62
CA GLY A 362 -5.51 20.90 17.73
C GLY A 362 -6.71 20.17 18.37
N PRO A 363 -7.54 19.49 17.56
CA PRO A 363 -8.79 18.84 18.00
C PRO A 363 -8.52 17.54 18.77
N LEU A 364 -9.57 16.93 19.33
CA LEU A 364 -9.49 15.55 19.85
C LEU A 364 -9.26 14.58 18.69
N ALA A 365 -8.29 13.68 18.84
CA ALA A 365 -7.95 12.63 17.89
C ALA A 365 -7.82 11.25 18.56
N VAL A 366 -7.62 10.17 17.79
CA VAL A 366 -7.43 8.80 18.31
C VAL A 366 -6.29 8.71 19.31
N THR A 367 -5.18 9.44 19.10
CA THR A 367 -4.08 9.54 20.07
C THR A 367 -4.53 10.14 21.39
N ASP A 368 -5.40 11.15 21.38
CA ASP A 368 -5.95 11.74 22.61
C ASP A 368 -6.84 10.74 23.34
N ALA A 369 -7.60 9.91 22.63
CA ALA A 369 -8.37 8.82 23.24
C ALA A 369 -7.44 7.82 23.95
N ASN A 370 -6.34 7.40 23.31
CA ASN A 370 -5.36 6.51 23.98
C ASN A 370 -4.68 7.16 25.19
N VAL A 371 -4.42 8.48 25.16
CA VAL A 371 -3.94 9.23 26.32
C VAL A 371 -4.99 9.25 27.44
N MET A 372 -6.25 9.51 27.11
CA MET A 372 -7.36 9.52 28.08
C MET A 372 -7.55 8.15 28.74
N LEU A 373 -7.43 7.08 27.98
CA LEU A 373 -7.57 5.69 28.44
C LEU A 373 -6.32 5.17 29.17
N GLY A 374 -5.24 5.95 29.26
CA GLY A 374 -3.97 5.51 29.85
C GLY A 374 -3.22 4.46 29.02
N LYS A 375 -3.67 4.13 27.81
CA LYS A 375 -2.95 3.25 26.88
C LYS A 375 -1.68 3.91 26.37
N LEU A 376 -1.68 5.25 26.28
CA LEU A 376 -0.49 6.06 26.01
C LEU A 376 -0.15 6.93 27.24
N GLN A 377 1.05 6.74 27.79
CA GLN A 377 1.49 7.41 29.02
C GLN A 377 2.45 8.57 28.67
N PRO A 378 2.14 9.84 29.01
CA PRO A 378 2.95 11.00 28.62
C PRO A 378 4.43 10.91 29.01
N ASP A 379 4.74 10.36 30.18
CA ASP A 379 6.11 10.28 30.72
C ASP A 379 7.01 9.26 29.98
N PHE A 380 6.40 8.39 29.18
CA PHE A 380 7.09 7.41 28.34
C PHE A 380 7.11 7.81 26.87
N PHE A 381 6.54 8.95 26.53
CA PHE A 381 6.55 9.51 25.19
C PHE A 381 7.66 10.56 25.07
N PRO A 382 8.33 10.70 23.90
CA PRO A 382 9.33 11.74 23.69
C PRO A 382 8.81 13.14 24.04
N THR A 383 9.60 13.91 24.81
CA THR A 383 9.29 15.28 25.22
C THR A 383 9.63 16.25 24.09
N ILE A 384 8.87 16.22 23.00
CA ILE A 384 9.11 17.00 21.78
C ILE A 384 7.99 18.00 21.47
N PHE A 385 7.10 18.25 22.43
CA PHE A 385 5.91 19.08 22.25
C PHE A 385 6.04 20.46 22.90
N GLY A 386 5.04 21.31 22.67
CA GLY A 386 5.02 22.69 23.15
C GLY A 386 5.91 23.63 22.32
N ALA A 387 5.89 24.91 22.67
CA ALA A 387 6.62 25.94 21.91
C ALA A 387 8.15 25.75 21.93
N GLY A 388 8.68 25.11 22.99
CA GLY A 388 10.11 24.80 23.14
C GLY A 388 10.54 23.42 22.63
N GLN A 389 9.61 22.58 22.16
CA GLN A 389 9.85 21.18 21.76
C GLN A 389 10.54 20.33 22.84
N ASP A 390 10.17 20.55 24.10
CA ASP A 390 10.80 19.98 25.29
C ASP A 390 9.77 19.47 26.31
N GLN A 391 8.48 19.44 25.96
CA GLN A 391 7.39 19.06 26.86
C GLN A 391 6.77 17.70 26.49
N PRO A 392 6.24 16.96 27.48
CA PRO A 392 5.48 15.74 27.23
C PRO A 392 4.09 16.05 26.66
N LEU A 393 3.37 15.00 26.27
CA LEU A 393 1.96 15.08 25.89
C LEU A 393 1.10 15.76 26.97
N ASP A 394 0.11 16.55 26.56
CA ASP A 394 -0.78 17.26 27.46
C ASP A 394 -2.02 16.45 27.85
N ALA A 395 -1.84 15.56 28.84
CA ALA A 395 -2.97 14.80 29.40
C ALA A 395 -4.02 15.68 30.09
N GLY A 396 -3.65 16.89 30.53
CA GLY A 396 -4.58 17.84 31.13
C GLY A 396 -5.57 18.37 30.09
N ALA A 397 -5.06 18.88 28.98
CA ALA A 397 -5.87 19.37 27.87
C ALA A 397 -6.78 18.27 27.28
N VAL A 398 -6.28 17.04 27.17
CA VAL A 398 -7.08 15.88 26.74
C VAL A 398 -8.26 15.63 27.69
N ARG A 399 -7.99 15.57 29.00
CA ARG A 399 -9.03 15.33 30.01
C ARG A 399 -10.10 16.41 30.00
N GLU A 400 -9.69 17.69 29.94
CA GLU A 400 -10.63 18.82 29.87
C GLU A 400 -11.56 18.71 28.66
N LYS A 401 -11.02 18.37 27.48
CA LYS A 401 -11.81 18.22 26.26
C LYS A 401 -12.75 17.02 26.30
N PHE A 402 -12.34 15.87 26.83
CA PHE A 402 -13.24 14.72 26.98
C PHE A 402 -14.32 14.94 28.04
N VAL A 403 -14.04 15.68 29.12
CA VAL A 403 -15.06 16.10 30.10
C VAL A 403 -16.10 17.00 29.44
N ALA A 404 -15.66 17.98 28.65
CA ALA A 404 -16.55 18.85 27.90
C ALA A 404 -17.41 18.04 26.89
N LEU A 405 -16.80 17.10 26.18
CA LEU A 405 -17.49 16.25 25.21
C LEU A 405 -18.51 15.32 25.88
N ALA A 406 -18.16 14.66 26.99
CA ALA A 406 -19.10 13.83 27.74
C ALA A 406 -20.30 14.64 28.26
N THR A 407 -20.05 15.88 28.71
CA THR A 407 -21.11 16.81 29.12
C THR A 407 -22.03 17.19 27.94
N GLN A 408 -21.46 17.41 26.75
CA GLN A 408 -22.21 17.70 25.53
C GLN A 408 -23.09 16.53 25.09
N ILE A 409 -22.59 15.30 25.21
CA ILE A 409 -23.34 14.08 24.86
C ILE A 409 -24.53 13.88 25.82
N GLY A 410 -24.33 14.08 27.12
CA GLY A 410 -25.41 14.17 28.10
C GLY A 410 -26.18 12.87 28.39
N ASP A 411 -25.67 11.71 27.97
CA ASP A 411 -26.31 10.39 28.15
C ASP A 411 -25.82 9.62 29.40
N GLY A 412 -24.95 10.23 30.20
CA GLY A 412 -24.41 9.66 31.44
C GLY A 412 -23.12 8.85 31.27
N ARG A 413 -22.58 8.71 30.05
CA ARG A 413 -21.26 8.07 29.84
C ARG A 413 -20.13 8.90 30.47
N SER A 414 -19.15 8.22 31.04
CA SER A 414 -17.95 8.89 31.55
C SER A 414 -17.04 9.35 30.41
N PRO A 415 -16.15 10.33 30.63
CA PRO A 415 -15.15 10.75 29.65
C PRO A 415 -14.31 9.59 29.10
N GLU A 416 -13.99 8.59 29.94
CA GLU A 416 -13.28 7.37 29.56
C GLU A 416 -14.13 6.47 28.65
N ALA A 417 -15.41 6.27 28.98
CA ALA A 417 -16.32 5.48 28.14
C ALA A 417 -16.54 6.14 26.77
N VAL A 418 -16.57 7.47 26.72
CA VAL A 418 -16.61 8.24 25.46
C VAL A 418 -15.34 8.00 24.65
N ALA A 419 -14.16 8.09 25.27
CA ALA A 419 -12.88 7.82 24.62
C ALA A 419 -12.76 6.38 24.12
N GLU A 420 -13.19 5.39 24.92
CA GLU A 420 -13.23 3.97 24.54
C GLU A 420 -14.15 3.75 23.32
N GLY A 421 -15.34 4.36 23.30
CA GLY A 421 -16.25 4.28 22.16
C GLY A 421 -15.64 4.78 20.84
N PHE A 422 -14.86 5.87 20.88
CA PHE A 422 -14.11 6.32 19.70
C PHE A 422 -13.01 5.35 19.28
N VAL A 423 -12.29 4.75 20.22
CA VAL A 423 -11.30 3.69 19.91
C VAL A 423 -11.98 2.48 19.28
N THR A 424 -13.15 2.06 19.78
CA THR A 424 -13.94 0.98 19.19
C THR A 424 -14.32 1.29 17.74
N ILE A 425 -14.80 2.50 17.44
CA ILE A 425 -15.14 2.92 16.07
C ILE A 425 -13.90 2.93 15.18
N ALA A 426 -12.77 3.45 15.65
CA ALA A 426 -11.52 3.44 14.91
C ALA A 426 -11.07 2.00 14.59
N VAL A 427 -11.12 1.09 15.57
CA VAL A 427 -10.78 -0.33 15.41
C VAL A 427 -11.71 -1.00 14.40
N GLU A 428 -13.01 -0.76 14.45
CA GLU A 428 -13.97 -1.34 13.49
C GLU A 428 -13.73 -0.80 12.07
N ASN A 429 -13.42 0.49 11.91
CA ASN A 429 -13.06 1.05 10.61
C ASN A 429 -11.82 0.36 10.01
N MET A 430 -10.79 0.15 10.83
CA MET A 430 -9.57 -0.56 10.43
C MET A 430 -9.82 -2.04 10.13
N ALA A 431 -10.60 -2.74 10.97
CA ALA A 431 -10.98 -4.12 10.76
C ALA A 431 -11.82 -4.30 9.47
N ASN A 432 -12.73 -3.38 9.19
CA ASN A 432 -13.54 -3.40 7.97
C ASN A 432 -12.68 -3.21 6.70
N ALA A 433 -11.65 -2.37 6.76
CA ALA A 433 -10.70 -2.25 5.67
C ALA A 433 -9.88 -3.52 5.45
N ILE A 434 -9.46 -4.19 6.52
CA ILE A 434 -8.82 -5.52 6.43
C ILE A 434 -9.78 -6.53 5.78
N LYS A 435 -11.04 -6.59 6.25
CA LYS A 435 -12.07 -7.45 5.63
C LYS A 435 -12.31 -7.12 4.16
N LYS A 436 -12.22 -5.83 3.78
CA LYS A 436 -12.39 -5.39 2.39
C LYS A 436 -11.30 -5.98 1.49
N ILE A 437 -10.06 -6.07 1.94
CA ILE A 437 -8.98 -6.64 1.12
C ILE A 437 -8.93 -8.17 1.14
N SER A 438 -9.49 -8.82 2.17
CA SER A 438 -9.40 -10.27 2.34
C SER A 438 -10.69 -11.01 1.96
N VAL A 439 -11.83 -10.63 2.53
CA VAL A 439 -13.12 -11.32 2.37
C VAL A 439 -13.68 -11.12 0.96
N GLN A 440 -13.44 -9.97 0.32
CA GLN A 440 -13.76 -9.77 -1.12
C GLN A 440 -13.07 -10.78 -2.04
N ARG A 441 -12.05 -11.48 -1.56
CA ARG A 441 -11.25 -12.43 -2.31
C ARG A 441 -11.43 -13.87 -1.82
N GLY A 442 -12.31 -14.09 -0.85
CA GLY A 442 -12.62 -15.42 -0.31
C GLY A 442 -11.65 -15.93 0.76
N TYR A 443 -10.80 -15.07 1.34
CA TYR A 443 -9.86 -15.47 2.39
C TYR A 443 -10.51 -15.49 3.79
N ASP A 444 -10.29 -16.57 4.54
CA ASP A 444 -10.61 -16.65 5.96
C ASP A 444 -9.48 -16.05 6.79
N VAL A 445 -9.63 -14.79 7.19
CA VAL A 445 -8.61 -14.05 7.95
C VAL A 445 -8.34 -14.60 9.35
N THR A 446 -9.19 -15.48 9.89
CA THR A 446 -8.98 -16.03 11.24
C THR A 446 -7.76 -16.94 11.33
N GLU A 447 -7.32 -17.51 10.20
CA GLU A 447 -6.12 -18.34 10.10
C GLU A 447 -4.81 -17.53 9.98
N TYR A 448 -4.89 -16.21 9.92
CA TYR A 448 -3.77 -15.33 9.59
C TYR A 448 -3.14 -14.72 10.85
N LEU A 449 -1.84 -14.46 10.76
CA LEU A 449 -1.12 -13.61 11.70
C LEU A 449 -1.36 -12.13 11.35
N LEU A 450 -1.71 -11.30 12.33
CA LEU A 450 -1.67 -9.84 12.16
C LEU A 450 -0.23 -9.34 12.39
N ASN A 451 0.49 -8.96 11.34
CA ASN A 451 1.79 -8.32 11.48
C ASN A 451 1.61 -6.80 11.58
N CYS A 452 1.85 -6.28 12.76
CA CYS A 452 1.52 -4.93 13.15
C CYS A 452 2.78 -4.06 13.26
N PHE A 453 2.76 -2.92 12.57
CA PHE A 453 3.85 -1.98 12.50
C PHE A 453 3.37 -0.53 12.36
N GLY A 454 4.33 0.40 12.24
CA GLY A 454 4.05 1.82 12.38
C GLY A 454 3.98 2.27 13.84
N GLY A 455 4.15 3.58 14.08
CA GLY A 455 4.30 4.12 15.44
C GLY A 455 3.05 4.04 16.32
N ALA A 456 1.87 3.87 15.71
CA ALA A 456 0.59 3.74 16.41
C ALA A 456 0.01 2.32 16.37
N GLY A 457 0.57 1.40 15.58
CA GLY A 457 0.02 0.06 15.39
C GLY A 457 -0.09 -0.75 16.67
N GLY A 458 0.98 -0.77 17.47
CA GLY A 458 1.04 -1.52 18.73
C GLY A 458 -0.02 -1.11 19.76
N GLN A 459 -0.61 0.09 19.62
CA GLN A 459 -1.66 0.60 20.52
C GLN A 459 -3.02 -0.07 20.27
N HIS A 460 -3.24 -0.59 19.06
CA HIS A 460 -4.53 -1.10 18.61
C HIS A 460 -4.50 -2.57 18.17
N ALA A 461 -3.31 -3.18 18.09
CA ALA A 461 -3.09 -4.49 17.49
C ALA A 461 -3.99 -5.60 18.07
N CYS A 462 -4.06 -5.73 19.40
CA CYS A 462 -4.91 -6.73 20.06
C CYS A 462 -6.40 -6.51 19.77
N LEU A 463 -6.87 -5.26 19.80
CA LEU A 463 -8.27 -4.92 19.55
C LEU A 463 -8.67 -5.18 18.10
N VAL A 464 -7.80 -4.85 17.14
CA VAL A 464 -8.00 -5.13 15.71
C VAL A 464 -8.02 -6.64 15.47
N ALA A 465 -7.08 -7.39 16.04
CA ALA A 465 -7.07 -8.86 15.95
C ALA A 465 -8.35 -9.47 16.53
N ASP A 466 -8.81 -8.99 17.70
CA ASP A 466 -10.05 -9.41 18.33
C ASP A 466 -11.31 -9.09 17.48
N ALA A 467 -11.31 -7.97 16.74
CA ALA A 467 -12.41 -7.60 15.83
C ALA A 467 -12.44 -8.44 14.55
N LEU A 468 -11.30 -9.01 14.17
CA LEU A 468 -11.12 -9.90 13.02
C LEU A 468 -11.22 -11.38 13.37
N GLY A 469 -11.21 -11.72 14.67
CA GLY A 469 -11.16 -13.11 15.13
C GLY A 469 -9.80 -13.78 14.92
N MET A 470 -8.73 -13.00 14.81
CA MET A 470 -7.35 -13.50 14.74
C MET A 470 -6.82 -13.81 16.14
N GLU A 471 -6.00 -14.85 16.26
CA GLU A 471 -5.48 -15.30 17.56
C GLU A 471 -4.02 -14.92 17.81
N ALA A 472 -3.33 -14.35 16.82
CA ALA A 472 -1.92 -14.00 16.90
C ALA A 472 -1.61 -12.64 16.27
N VAL A 473 -0.72 -11.90 16.92
CA VAL A 473 -0.14 -10.64 16.45
C VAL A 473 1.39 -10.75 16.49
N LEU A 474 2.06 -10.26 15.46
CA LEU A 474 3.52 -10.09 15.44
C LEU A 474 3.87 -8.61 15.43
N ILE A 475 4.80 -8.21 16.30
CA ILE A 475 5.39 -6.88 16.31
C ILE A 475 6.91 -7.03 16.33
N HIS A 476 7.55 -6.54 15.26
CA HIS A 476 9.00 -6.57 15.11
C HIS A 476 9.67 -5.47 15.97
N PRO A 477 10.91 -5.64 16.48
CA PRO A 477 11.62 -4.59 17.23
C PRO A 477 11.86 -3.31 16.44
N PHE A 478 11.92 -3.44 15.11
CA PHE A 478 11.99 -2.30 14.19
C PHE A 478 10.62 -1.96 13.58
N SER A 479 9.49 -2.27 14.24
CA SER A 479 8.15 -2.01 13.66
C SER A 479 7.96 -0.53 13.26
N GLY A 480 8.52 0.41 14.04
CA GLY A 480 8.50 1.85 13.72
C GLY A 480 9.42 2.27 12.56
N LEU A 481 10.22 1.35 12.02
CA LEU A 481 11.13 1.50 10.87
C LEU A 481 11.01 0.30 9.91
N LEU A 482 9.87 -0.43 9.92
CA LEU A 482 9.78 -1.74 9.26
C LEU A 482 9.89 -1.62 7.75
N SER A 483 9.42 -0.51 7.18
CA SER A 483 9.57 -0.22 5.75
C SER A 483 11.04 -0.15 5.34
N ALA A 484 11.88 0.57 6.09
CA ALA A 484 13.32 0.62 5.85
C ALA A 484 13.96 -0.77 6.00
N TYR A 485 13.53 -1.55 7.00
CA TYR A 485 14.00 -2.91 7.19
C TYR A 485 13.65 -3.83 6.01
N GLY A 486 12.39 -3.79 5.57
CA GLY A 486 11.90 -4.56 4.42
C GLY A 486 12.57 -4.16 3.10
N ILE A 487 12.88 -2.87 2.91
CA ILE A 487 13.73 -2.40 1.80
C ILE A 487 15.10 -3.08 1.85
N GLY A 488 15.69 -3.19 3.04
CA GLY A 488 16.93 -3.93 3.27
C GLY A 488 16.87 -5.40 2.85
N LEU A 489 15.75 -6.06 3.18
CA LEU A 489 15.50 -7.47 2.89
C LEU A 489 15.07 -7.77 1.45
N SER A 490 14.71 -6.72 0.69
CA SER A 490 14.29 -6.86 -0.70
C SER A 490 15.46 -7.20 -1.62
N SER A 491 15.12 -7.93 -2.70
CA SER A 491 16.03 -8.36 -3.75
C SER A 491 15.86 -7.48 -4.99
N VAL A 492 16.87 -7.46 -5.86
CA VAL A 492 16.72 -6.86 -7.19
C VAL A 492 15.69 -7.67 -7.97
N PHE A 493 14.76 -6.96 -8.62
CA PHE A 493 13.62 -7.55 -9.33
C PHE A 493 13.47 -6.90 -10.69
N ALA A 494 13.08 -7.69 -11.67
CA ALA A 494 12.70 -7.22 -12.99
C ALA A 494 11.48 -8.01 -13.47
N SER A 495 10.57 -7.36 -14.19
CA SER A 495 9.47 -8.06 -14.84
C SER A 495 9.21 -7.49 -16.22
N ARG A 496 8.99 -8.36 -17.20
CA ARG A 496 8.54 -7.98 -18.54
C ARG A 496 7.23 -8.67 -18.84
N GLN A 497 6.33 -7.94 -19.49
CA GLN A 497 5.02 -8.45 -19.86
C GLN A 497 4.60 -7.96 -21.23
N GLN A 498 3.80 -8.77 -21.92
CA GLN A 498 3.27 -8.42 -23.23
C GLN A 498 1.92 -9.11 -23.48
N GLY A 499 0.98 -8.37 -24.08
CA GLY A 499 -0.31 -8.91 -24.48
C GLY A 499 -0.19 -9.96 -25.60
N LEU A 500 -0.89 -11.09 -25.45
CA LEU A 500 -0.93 -12.18 -26.43
C LEU A 500 -2.32 -12.34 -27.07
N LEU A 501 -3.39 -12.28 -26.26
CA LEU A 501 -4.79 -12.44 -26.67
C LEU A 501 -5.04 -13.70 -27.51
N GLN A 502 -4.64 -14.86 -26.98
CA GLN A 502 -4.84 -16.17 -27.62
C GLN A 502 -5.51 -17.17 -26.67
N PRO A 503 -6.21 -18.20 -27.17
CA PRO A 503 -6.80 -19.24 -26.32
C PRO A 503 -5.75 -19.93 -25.42
N LEU A 504 -6.11 -20.24 -24.17
CA LEU A 504 -5.34 -21.14 -23.31
C LEU A 504 -5.56 -22.58 -23.77
N ALA A 505 -4.90 -22.96 -24.86
CA ALA A 505 -5.05 -24.25 -25.53
C ALA A 505 -3.72 -24.71 -26.13
N GLU A 506 -3.62 -26.00 -26.45
CA GLU A 506 -2.37 -26.60 -26.93
C GLU A 506 -1.89 -25.99 -28.25
N GLU A 507 -2.82 -25.52 -29.10
CA GLU A 507 -2.51 -24.86 -30.37
C GLU A 507 -1.79 -23.51 -30.17
N SER A 508 -1.97 -22.86 -29.03
CA SER A 508 -1.33 -21.58 -28.70
C SER A 508 -0.04 -21.75 -27.89
N ARG A 509 0.28 -22.97 -27.45
CA ARG A 509 1.42 -23.25 -26.57
C ARG A 509 2.76 -22.76 -27.13
N THR A 510 3.02 -23.00 -28.41
CA THR A 510 4.28 -22.55 -29.05
C THR A 510 4.40 -21.02 -29.05
N ALA A 511 3.30 -20.29 -29.25
CA ALA A 511 3.31 -18.84 -29.21
C ALA A 511 3.53 -18.31 -27.78
N ILE A 512 2.91 -18.95 -26.78
CA ILE A 512 3.13 -18.65 -25.35
C ILE A 512 4.61 -18.88 -24.99
N GLU A 513 5.18 -20.04 -25.31
CA GLU A 513 6.57 -20.39 -25.00
C GLU A 513 7.57 -19.47 -25.72
N ALA A 514 7.31 -19.12 -26.98
CA ALA A 514 8.14 -18.18 -27.73
C ALA A 514 8.14 -16.79 -27.09
N LEU A 515 6.99 -16.31 -26.63
CA LEU A 515 6.88 -15.03 -25.93
C LEU A 515 7.57 -15.07 -24.56
N ILE A 516 7.38 -16.14 -23.79
CA ILE A 516 8.11 -16.37 -22.52
C ILE A 516 9.63 -16.31 -22.77
N ALA A 517 10.12 -16.98 -23.81
CA ALA A 517 11.55 -16.98 -24.11
C ALA A 517 12.08 -15.59 -24.50
N ALA A 518 11.29 -14.78 -25.21
CA ALA A 518 11.64 -13.41 -25.53
C ALA A 518 11.72 -12.53 -24.27
N LEU A 519 10.65 -12.52 -23.46
CA LEU A 519 10.58 -11.74 -22.23
C LEU A 519 11.64 -12.17 -21.21
N ARG A 520 11.94 -13.47 -21.11
CA ARG A 520 13.01 -13.99 -20.24
C ARG A 520 14.38 -13.43 -20.62
N ARG A 521 14.70 -13.32 -21.92
CA ARG A 521 15.98 -12.73 -22.36
C ARG A 521 16.10 -11.27 -21.95
N GLU A 522 15.01 -10.51 -22.05
CA GLU A 522 14.99 -9.10 -21.62
C GLU A 522 15.18 -8.97 -20.11
N VAL A 523 14.48 -9.77 -19.31
CA VAL A 523 14.61 -9.79 -17.85
C VAL A 523 16.02 -10.17 -17.41
N VAL A 524 16.60 -11.21 -18.02
CA VAL A 524 17.96 -11.65 -17.69
C VAL A 524 18.99 -10.59 -18.08
N ALA A 525 18.83 -9.93 -19.24
CA ALA A 525 19.71 -8.85 -19.67
C ALA A 525 19.67 -7.66 -18.71
N GLU A 526 18.48 -7.23 -18.30
CA GLU A 526 18.29 -6.12 -17.35
C GLU A 526 18.89 -6.42 -15.97
N LEU A 527 18.70 -7.64 -15.45
CA LEU A 527 19.30 -8.03 -14.17
C LEU A 527 20.83 -8.15 -14.26
N GLY A 528 21.34 -8.58 -15.42
CA GLY A 528 22.78 -8.60 -15.72
C GLY A 528 23.40 -7.20 -15.75
N GLU A 529 22.71 -6.21 -16.34
CA GLU A 529 23.14 -4.80 -16.32
C GLU A 529 23.22 -4.23 -14.89
N GLN A 530 22.41 -4.75 -13.96
CA GLN A 530 22.43 -4.40 -12.54
C GLN A 530 23.46 -5.20 -11.71
N GLY A 531 24.29 -6.00 -12.38
CA GLY A 531 25.40 -6.75 -11.78
C GLY A 531 24.98 -8.07 -11.12
N ILE A 532 23.81 -8.62 -11.45
CA ILE A 532 23.39 -9.93 -10.96
C ILE A 532 23.91 -11.02 -11.90
N ALA A 533 24.65 -11.98 -11.35
CA ALA A 533 25.19 -13.10 -12.10
C ALA A 533 24.09 -14.09 -12.50
N GLU A 534 24.19 -14.70 -13.68
CA GLU A 534 23.15 -15.58 -14.25
C GLU A 534 22.85 -16.79 -13.35
N GLU A 535 23.85 -17.32 -12.65
CA GLU A 535 23.69 -18.44 -11.71
C GLU A 535 22.94 -18.07 -10.43
N ALA A 536 22.85 -16.77 -10.14
CA ALA A 536 22.11 -16.21 -9.01
C ALA A 536 20.72 -15.69 -9.43
N LEU A 537 20.25 -15.99 -10.66
CA LEU A 537 18.95 -15.57 -11.14
C LEU A 537 17.89 -16.67 -11.00
N ALA A 538 16.72 -16.29 -10.51
CA ALA A 538 15.51 -17.10 -10.60
C ALA A 538 14.50 -16.38 -11.50
N THR A 539 13.92 -17.11 -12.47
CA THR A 539 12.87 -16.56 -13.35
C THR A 539 11.61 -17.39 -13.30
N ARG A 540 10.46 -16.72 -13.25
CA ARG A 540 9.12 -17.33 -13.18
C ARG A 540 8.21 -16.78 -14.28
N PRO A 541 7.77 -17.61 -15.24
CA PRO A 541 6.71 -17.24 -16.18
C PRO A 541 5.32 -17.28 -15.52
N VAL A 542 4.51 -16.27 -15.81
CA VAL A 542 3.13 -16.12 -15.33
C VAL A 542 2.23 -15.81 -16.53
N LEU A 543 1.09 -16.50 -16.64
CA LEU A 543 0.05 -16.15 -17.60
C LEU A 543 -1.06 -15.40 -16.88
N HIS A 544 -1.52 -14.30 -17.44
CA HIS A 544 -2.76 -13.66 -17.02
C HIS A 544 -3.88 -14.17 -17.92
N VAL A 545 -4.76 -14.97 -17.34
CA VAL A 545 -5.82 -15.67 -18.07
C VAL A 545 -7.20 -15.25 -17.58
N ARG A 546 -8.16 -15.23 -18.49
CA ARG A 546 -9.55 -14.90 -18.19
C ARG A 546 -10.50 -15.69 -19.05
N TYR A 547 -11.75 -15.75 -18.64
CA TYR A 547 -12.81 -16.23 -19.51
C TYR A 547 -13.02 -15.28 -20.69
N ASP A 548 -13.37 -15.83 -21.85
CA ASP A 548 -13.59 -15.03 -23.04
C ASP A 548 -14.77 -14.05 -22.86
N GLY A 549 -14.55 -12.80 -23.27
CA GLY A 549 -15.48 -11.69 -23.08
C GLY A 549 -15.54 -11.06 -21.67
N THR A 550 -14.88 -11.62 -20.65
CA THR A 550 -14.71 -10.92 -19.34
C THR A 550 -13.50 -9.98 -19.36
N ASP A 551 -13.36 -9.13 -18.35
CA ASP A 551 -12.24 -8.17 -18.22
C ASP A 551 -11.24 -8.51 -17.11
N THR A 552 -11.61 -9.40 -16.18
CA THR A 552 -10.76 -9.73 -15.03
C THR A 552 -9.86 -10.91 -15.37
N ALA A 553 -8.56 -10.64 -15.54
CA ALA A 553 -7.54 -11.67 -15.68
C ALA A 553 -6.95 -12.06 -14.33
N LEU A 554 -6.78 -13.37 -14.12
CA LEU A 554 -6.14 -13.95 -12.95
C LEU A 554 -4.75 -14.48 -13.35
N PRO A 555 -3.72 -14.26 -12.52
CA PRO A 555 -2.40 -14.81 -12.75
C PRO A 555 -2.38 -16.32 -12.49
N VAL A 556 -1.73 -17.08 -13.35
CA VAL A 556 -1.45 -18.52 -13.16
C VAL A 556 0.01 -18.82 -13.44
N ASN A 557 0.62 -19.64 -12.59
CA ASN A 557 2.01 -20.09 -12.76
C ASN A 557 2.11 -20.98 -14.01
N PHE A 558 3.11 -20.72 -14.87
CA PHE A 558 3.35 -21.51 -16.09
C PHE A 558 4.77 -22.09 -16.17
N GLU A 559 5.47 -22.23 -15.05
CA GLU A 559 6.83 -22.78 -14.98
C GLU A 559 6.94 -24.17 -15.61
N GLN A 560 5.90 -24.97 -15.48
CA GLN A 560 5.87 -26.35 -15.99
C GLN A 560 5.40 -26.45 -17.45
N GLY A 561 5.01 -25.35 -18.08
CA GLY A 561 4.56 -25.33 -19.48
C GLY A 561 3.30 -26.17 -19.75
N SER A 562 2.46 -26.41 -18.75
CA SER A 562 1.27 -27.28 -18.87
C SER A 562 -0.02 -26.47 -18.97
N ILE A 563 -0.66 -26.51 -20.14
CA ILE A 563 -1.97 -25.89 -20.38
C ILE A 563 -3.04 -26.44 -19.42
N PHE A 564 -3.03 -27.75 -19.18
CA PHE A 564 -3.97 -28.40 -18.26
C PHE A 564 -3.86 -27.87 -16.82
N ARG A 565 -2.63 -27.75 -16.29
CA ARG A 565 -2.41 -27.21 -14.95
C ARG A 565 -2.82 -25.74 -14.87
N ALA A 566 -2.39 -24.92 -15.83
CA ALA A 566 -2.76 -23.51 -15.89
C ALA A 566 -4.27 -23.29 -15.88
N ARG A 567 -5.03 -24.14 -16.58
CA ARG A 567 -6.50 -24.13 -16.55
C ARG A 567 -7.05 -24.52 -15.17
N SER A 568 -6.55 -25.61 -14.60
CA SER A 568 -6.99 -26.06 -13.26
C SER A 568 -6.73 -24.99 -12.19
N ASP A 569 -5.56 -24.36 -12.23
CA ASP A 569 -5.17 -23.31 -11.29
C ASP A 569 -6.06 -22.07 -11.47
N PHE A 570 -6.37 -21.70 -12.71
CA PHE A 570 -7.31 -20.62 -13.01
C PHE A 570 -8.71 -20.92 -12.48
N GLU A 571 -9.26 -22.11 -12.74
CA GLU A 571 -10.61 -22.48 -12.30
C GLU A 571 -10.71 -22.54 -10.77
N ALA A 572 -9.66 -23.01 -10.08
CA ALA A 572 -9.57 -22.98 -8.63
C ALA A 572 -9.54 -21.54 -8.09
N ALA A 573 -8.69 -20.68 -8.66
CA ALA A 573 -8.58 -19.27 -8.27
C ALA A 573 -9.89 -18.50 -8.55
N HIS A 574 -10.52 -18.74 -9.70
CA HIS A 574 -11.78 -18.11 -10.08
C HIS A 574 -12.92 -18.54 -9.14
N ARG A 575 -12.98 -19.82 -8.75
CA ARG A 575 -13.95 -20.31 -7.77
C ARG A 575 -13.72 -19.70 -6.39
N ALA A 576 -12.47 -19.61 -5.94
CA ALA A 576 -12.14 -19.00 -4.65
C ALA A 576 -12.55 -17.52 -4.60
N GLN A 577 -12.26 -16.77 -5.66
CA GLN A 577 -12.53 -15.33 -5.71
C GLN A 577 -13.99 -14.98 -6.00
N PHE A 578 -14.67 -15.71 -6.90
CA PHE A 578 -16.01 -15.35 -7.39
C PHE A 578 -17.10 -16.35 -6.99
N GLY A 579 -16.75 -17.49 -6.41
CA GLY A 579 -17.68 -18.53 -5.96
C GLY A 579 -18.14 -19.52 -7.03
N PHE A 580 -17.73 -19.36 -8.29
CA PHE A 580 -18.17 -20.22 -9.39
C PHE A 580 -17.11 -20.34 -10.51
N VAL A 581 -17.36 -21.19 -11.50
CA VAL A 581 -16.60 -21.33 -12.76
C VAL A 581 -17.58 -21.43 -13.93
N TYR A 582 -17.19 -21.02 -15.13
CA TYR A 582 -18.00 -21.24 -16.34
C TYR A 582 -17.60 -22.57 -16.98
N GLU A 583 -18.56 -23.47 -17.18
CA GLU A 583 -18.31 -24.81 -17.77
C GLU A 583 -18.01 -24.73 -19.28
N ASP A 584 -18.77 -23.92 -20.03
CA ASP A 584 -18.74 -23.90 -21.51
C ASP A 584 -18.02 -22.68 -22.11
N LYS A 585 -17.20 -21.97 -21.31
CA LYS A 585 -16.56 -20.74 -21.77
C LYS A 585 -15.06 -20.93 -22.02
N PRO A 586 -14.55 -20.56 -23.20
CA PRO A 586 -13.12 -20.58 -23.47
C PRO A 586 -12.34 -19.68 -22.53
N ILE A 587 -11.12 -20.08 -22.21
CA ILE A 587 -10.14 -19.28 -21.45
C ILE A 587 -9.15 -18.68 -22.44
N VAL A 588 -8.83 -17.41 -22.26
CA VAL A 588 -7.91 -16.63 -23.10
C VAL A 588 -6.72 -16.20 -22.26
N VAL A 589 -5.52 -16.41 -22.78
CA VAL A 589 -4.28 -15.79 -22.33
C VAL A 589 -4.29 -14.34 -22.79
N GLU A 590 -4.57 -13.43 -21.86
CA GLU A 590 -4.56 -12.00 -22.14
C GLU A 590 -3.13 -11.48 -22.24
N THR A 591 -2.30 -11.79 -21.25
CA THR A 591 -0.93 -11.29 -21.11
C THR A 591 0.00 -12.41 -20.67
N VAL A 592 1.21 -12.44 -21.23
CA VAL A 592 2.31 -13.27 -20.75
C VAL A 592 3.27 -12.37 -20.00
N ALA A 593 3.70 -12.79 -18.80
CA ALA A 593 4.69 -12.11 -18.00
C ALA A 593 5.83 -13.06 -17.63
N VAL A 594 7.03 -12.50 -17.49
CA VAL A 594 8.18 -13.17 -16.88
C VAL A 594 8.71 -12.28 -15.78
N GLU A 595 8.78 -12.82 -14.58
CA GLU A 595 9.37 -12.19 -13.41
C GLU A 595 10.75 -12.78 -13.18
N GLY A 596 11.72 -11.94 -12.85
CA GLY A 596 13.08 -12.32 -12.50
C GLY A 596 13.49 -11.66 -11.20
N MET A 597 14.19 -12.40 -10.36
CA MET A 597 14.72 -11.89 -9.10
C MET A 597 16.11 -12.45 -8.82
N GLU A 598 16.90 -11.68 -8.08
CA GLU A 598 18.11 -12.21 -7.44
C GLU A 598 17.70 -13.32 -6.45
N ALA A 599 18.17 -14.53 -6.72
CA ALA A 599 17.99 -15.68 -5.86
C ALA A 599 18.58 -15.36 -4.48
N THR A 600 17.75 -15.52 -3.45
CA THR A 600 18.02 -15.07 -2.10
C THR A 600 19.38 -15.58 -1.59
N ARG A 601 20.33 -14.67 -1.32
CA ARG A 601 21.50 -14.99 -0.49
C ARG A 601 20.99 -15.47 0.87
N GLN A 602 21.46 -16.63 1.33
CA GLN A 602 21.06 -17.27 2.59
C GLN A 602 21.40 -16.45 3.86
N ASP A 603 21.98 -15.26 3.72
CA ASP A 603 22.39 -14.35 4.81
C ASP A 603 21.24 -13.52 5.40
N LYS A 604 19.97 -13.88 5.16
CA LYS A 604 18.79 -13.21 5.75
C LYS A 604 18.56 -13.55 7.24
N ALA A 605 19.42 -14.36 7.85
CA ALA A 605 19.25 -14.75 9.24
C ALA A 605 19.58 -13.56 10.16
N GLU A 606 18.56 -13.02 10.83
CA GLU A 606 18.78 -12.23 12.04
C GLU A 606 19.61 -13.06 13.02
N THR A 607 20.64 -12.46 13.61
CA THR A 607 21.47 -13.18 14.58
C THR A 607 20.64 -13.38 15.84
N SER A 608 20.44 -14.64 16.23
CA SER A 608 19.74 -14.99 17.47
C SER A 608 20.34 -14.22 18.64
N ALA A 609 19.50 -13.56 19.41
CA ALA A 609 19.95 -12.99 20.67
C ALA A 609 20.40 -14.16 21.58
N PRO A 610 21.49 -14.01 22.36
CA PRO A 610 21.91 -15.06 23.28
C PRO A 610 20.75 -15.41 24.21
N ASP A 611 20.49 -16.71 24.37
CA ASP A 611 19.43 -17.21 25.24
C ASP A 611 19.60 -16.59 26.63
N GLY A 612 18.57 -15.87 27.08
CA GLY A 612 18.45 -15.52 28.49
C GLY A 612 18.31 -16.79 29.31
N ALA A 613 18.81 -16.79 30.56
CA ALA A 613 18.56 -17.89 31.46
C ALA A 613 17.05 -18.17 31.54
N VAL A 614 16.65 -19.36 31.13
CA VAL A 614 15.25 -19.81 31.16
C VAL A 614 14.73 -19.67 32.60
N GLY A 615 13.64 -18.92 32.78
CA GLY A 615 12.90 -18.86 34.04
C GLY A 615 13.06 -17.62 34.92
N VAL A 616 13.67 -16.51 34.45
CA VAL A 616 13.53 -15.22 35.14
C VAL A 616 12.28 -14.51 34.63
N GLU A 617 11.22 -14.52 35.44
CA GLU A 617 10.00 -13.74 35.14
C GLU A 617 10.35 -12.24 35.02
N PRO A 618 9.93 -11.58 33.94
CA PRO A 618 10.14 -10.14 33.82
C PRO A 618 9.33 -9.43 34.90
N LYS A 619 9.98 -8.54 35.65
CA LYS A 619 9.28 -7.68 36.62
C LYS A 619 8.86 -6.39 35.93
N PRO A 620 7.63 -5.91 36.15
CA PRO A 620 7.23 -4.59 35.67
C PRO A 620 8.11 -3.54 36.34
N SER A 621 8.53 -2.54 35.57
CA SER A 621 9.24 -1.37 36.09
C SER A 621 8.37 -0.57 37.06
N GLU A 622 7.08 -0.49 36.75
CA GLU A 622 6.04 0.12 37.57
C GLU A 622 4.65 -0.34 37.11
N SER A 623 3.61 0.06 37.84
CA SER A 623 2.21 -0.18 37.46
C SER A 623 1.51 1.14 37.15
N ARG A 624 0.58 1.10 36.19
CA ARG A 624 -0.27 2.22 35.80
C ARG A 624 -1.68 1.73 35.54
N ARG A 625 -2.64 2.64 35.61
CA ARG A 625 -4.03 2.33 35.28
C ARG A 625 -4.28 2.51 33.79
N ILE A 626 -4.95 1.55 33.18
CA ILE A 626 -5.49 1.64 31.81
C ILE A 626 -7.00 1.39 31.85
N TYR A 627 -7.76 2.04 30.96
CA TYR A 627 -9.19 1.82 30.81
C TYR A 627 -9.43 0.97 29.55
N THR A 628 -10.09 -0.18 29.72
CA THR A 628 -10.44 -1.13 28.67
C THR A 628 -11.56 -2.03 29.19
N GLU A 629 -12.39 -2.56 28.30
CA GLU A 629 -13.58 -3.35 28.66
C GLU A 629 -14.51 -2.61 29.64
N GLY A 630 -14.66 -1.29 29.48
CA GLY A 630 -15.56 -0.46 30.29
C GLY A 630 -15.14 -0.24 31.74
N ARG A 631 -13.90 -0.58 32.13
CA ARG A 631 -13.38 -0.37 33.48
C ARG A 631 -11.88 -0.08 33.53
N TRP A 632 -11.42 0.39 34.68
CA TRP A 632 -10.01 0.60 34.94
C TRP A 632 -9.33 -0.69 35.42
N HIS A 633 -8.17 -1.00 34.83
CA HIS A 633 -7.29 -2.11 35.18
C HIS A 633 -5.93 -1.59 35.64
N GLU A 634 -5.30 -2.28 36.59
CA GLU A 634 -3.86 -2.11 36.87
C GLU A 634 -3.06 -2.87 35.81
N ALA A 635 -2.14 -2.18 35.14
CA ALA A 635 -1.31 -2.71 34.05
C ALA A 635 0.17 -2.56 34.38
N GLY A 636 0.94 -3.63 34.14
CA GLY A 636 2.39 -3.61 34.29
C GLY A 636 3.07 -2.83 33.16
N ILE A 637 4.04 -1.99 33.50
CA ILE A 637 4.89 -1.27 32.53
C ILE A 637 6.20 -2.04 32.36
N TYR A 638 6.46 -2.51 31.15
CA TYR A 638 7.67 -3.23 30.79
C TYR A 638 8.48 -2.43 29.79
N ARG A 639 9.72 -2.09 30.14
CA ARG A 639 10.68 -1.51 29.19
C ARG A 639 11.24 -2.60 28.30
N ARG A 640 11.19 -2.39 26.98
CA ARG A 640 11.62 -3.40 26.01
C ARG A 640 13.06 -3.83 26.19
N GLU A 641 13.97 -2.92 26.57
CA GLU A 641 15.38 -3.24 26.82
C GLU A 641 15.62 -4.18 28.00
N ASN A 642 14.62 -4.37 28.87
CA ASN A 642 14.70 -5.26 30.04
C ASN A 642 14.11 -6.65 29.77
N LEU A 643 13.37 -6.81 28.67
CA LEU A 643 12.85 -8.11 28.25
C LEU A 643 13.94 -8.91 27.52
N ARG A 644 13.94 -10.22 27.70
CA ARG A 644 14.86 -11.18 27.09
C ARG A 644 14.09 -12.24 26.31
N PRO A 645 14.72 -12.92 25.34
CA PRO A 645 14.14 -14.10 24.71
C PRO A 645 13.55 -15.06 25.74
N SER A 646 12.41 -15.67 25.40
CA SER A 646 11.60 -16.55 26.25
C SER A 646 10.86 -15.87 27.41
N ASN A 647 10.97 -14.56 27.61
CA ASN A 647 10.09 -13.86 28.54
C ASN A 647 8.66 -13.80 28.01
N THR A 648 7.72 -13.88 28.95
CA THR A 648 6.28 -13.74 28.69
C THR A 648 5.72 -12.59 29.52
N VAL A 649 4.76 -11.86 28.96
CA VAL A 649 4.06 -10.73 29.60
C VAL A 649 2.57 -10.91 29.38
N ALA A 650 1.84 -11.24 30.45
CA ALA A 650 0.39 -11.34 30.40
C ALA A 650 -0.27 -9.95 30.45
N GLY A 651 -1.32 -9.75 29.67
CA GLY A 651 -2.15 -8.55 29.71
C GLY A 651 -3.07 -8.52 30.93
N PRO A 652 -3.52 -7.34 31.39
CA PRO A 652 -3.25 -6.01 30.84
C PRO A 652 -1.82 -5.52 31.12
N ALA A 653 -1.09 -5.11 30.08
CA ALA A 653 0.27 -4.60 30.20
C ALA A 653 0.64 -3.62 29.07
N LEU A 654 1.62 -2.76 29.34
CA LEU A 654 2.23 -1.89 28.33
C LEU A 654 3.71 -2.26 28.17
N ILE A 655 4.11 -2.60 26.94
CA ILE A 655 5.51 -2.76 26.57
C ILE A 655 5.96 -1.48 25.87
N ILE A 656 6.90 -0.76 26.49
CA ILE A 656 7.40 0.53 26.02
C ILE A 656 8.68 0.31 25.23
N GLU A 657 8.66 0.73 23.97
CA GLU A 657 9.81 0.75 23.08
C GLU A 657 10.24 2.20 22.78
N PRO A 658 11.47 2.43 22.29
CA PRO A 658 11.92 3.78 21.94
C PRO A 658 11.02 4.51 20.93
N ASN A 659 10.38 3.76 20.02
CA ASN A 659 9.63 4.32 18.90
C ASN A 659 8.13 3.95 18.88
N GLN A 660 7.64 3.17 19.86
CA GLN A 660 6.24 2.77 19.94
C GLN A 660 5.84 2.33 21.35
N THR A 661 4.53 2.20 21.58
CA THR A 661 3.95 1.57 22.77
C THR A 661 3.07 0.41 22.32
N ILE A 662 3.33 -0.78 22.87
CA ILE A 662 2.56 -1.99 22.61
C ILE A 662 1.60 -2.21 23.78
N VAL A 663 0.31 -2.29 23.48
CA VAL A 663 -0.74 -2.59 24.45
C VAL A 663 -1.07 -4.08 24.39
N VAL A 664 -0.81 -4.80 25.47
CA VAL A 664 -1.25 -6.19 25.65
C VAL A 664 -2.58 -6.15 26.40
N GLU A 665 -3.69 -6.34 25.70
CA GLU A 665 -5.04 -6.28 26.27
C GLU A 665 -5.32 -7.47 27.22
N PRO A 666 -6.32 -7.38 28.11
CA PRO A 666 -6.74 -8.51 28.94
C PRO A 666 -6.96 -9.80 28.13
N GLY A 667 -6.43 -10.91 28.65
CA GLY A 667 -6.51 -12.23 28.01
C GLY A 667 -5.58 -12.42 26.79
N TRP A 668 -4.74 -11.44 26.48
CA TRP A 668 -3.60 -11.62 25.57
C TRP A 668 -2.30 -11.83 26.36
N GLN A 669 -1.34 -12.51 25.76
CA GLN A 669 0.01 -12.70 26.31
C GLN A 669 1.04 -12.40 25.22
N ALA A 670 2.03 -11.58 25.54
CA ALA A 670 3.18 -11.32 24.68
C ALA A 670 4.34 -12.25 25.02
N ASP A 671 4.91 -12.91 24.01
CA ASP A 671 6.08 -13.78 24.09
C ASP A 671 7.25 -13.16 23.31
N ILE A 672 8.43 -13.10 23.93
CA ILE A 672 9.64 -12.62 23.26
C ILE A 672 10.36 -13.79 22.60
N THR A 673 10.47 -13.78 21.27
CA THR A 673 11.10 -14.87 20.50
C THR A 673 12.64 -14.88 20.63
N GLY A 674 13.28 -15.95 20.16
CA GLY A 674 14.76 -16.04 20.06
C GLY A 674 15.39 -14.96 19.17
N LEU A 675 14.62 -14.41 18.23
CA LEU A 675 15.00 -13.27 17.38
C LEU A 675 14.59 -11.92 17.99
N ASN A 676 14.19 -11.92 19.26
CA ASN A 676 13.74 -10.73 19.98
C ASN A 676 12.45 -10.11 19.39
N HIS A 677 11.65 -10.85 18.62
CA HIS A 677 10.34 -10.37 18.17
C HIS A 677 9.29 -10.46 19.29
N VAL A 678 8.25 -9.64 19.23
CA VAL A 678 7.11 -9.73 20.15
C VAL A 678 5.98 -10.45 19.44
N VAL A 679 5.67 -11.67 19.86
CA VAL A 679 4.49 -12.41 19.38
C VAL A 679 3.43 -12.37 20.47
N ILE A 680 2.28 -11.78 20.17
CA ILE A 680 1.16 -11.70 21.12
C ILE A 680 0.13 -12.74 20.73
N ARG A 681 -0.28 -13.59 21.68
CA ARG A 681 -1.26 -14.64 21.49
C ARG A 681 -2.47 -14.43 22.38
N ARG A 682 -3.65 -14.75 21.85
CA ARG A 682 -4.87 -14.79 22.64
C ARG A 682 -4.85 -16.06 23.50
N THR A 683 -4.86 -15.92 24.83
CA THR A 683 -4.80 -17.06 25.76
C THR A 683 -6.16 -17.45 26.35
N GLU A 684 -7.10 -16.51 26.37
CA GLU A 684 -8.49 -16.75 26.78
C GLU A 684 -9.42 -16.60 25.57
N ARG A 685 -10.58 -17.26 25.54
CA ARG A 685 -11.54 -16.95 24.48
C ARG A 685 -12.19 -15.61 24.76
N LYS A 686 -12.26 -14.72 23.76
CA LYS A 686 -13.06 -13.50 23.88
C LYS A 686 -14.50 -13.90 24.17
N ALA A 687 -15.04 -13.39 25.28
CA ALA A 687 -16.45 -13.54 25.57
C ALA A 687 -17.22 -12.81 24.47
N ARG A 688 -17.95 -13.56 23.62
CA ARG A 688 -18.91 -12.94 22.70
C ARG A 688 -19.96 -12.26 23.58
N ALA A 689 -20.07 -10.93 23.48
CA ALA A 689 -21.16 -10.22 24.12
C ALA A 689 -22.47 -10.94 23.74
N ALA A 690 -23.21 -11.42 24.74
CA ALA A 690 -24.51 -12.03 24.52
C ALA A 690 -25.35 -11.07 23.67
N ALA A 691 -26.14 -11.61 22.74
CA ALA A 691 -26.96 -10.86 21.78
C ALA A 691 -27.47 -9.56 22.42
N LEU A 692 -26.87 -8.44 22.00
CA LEU A 692 -27.23 -7.11 22.46
C LEU A 692 -28.74 -6.95 22.26
N GLY A 693 -29.42 -6.38 23.26
CA GLY A 693 -30.85 -6.11 23.15
C GLY A 693 -31.17 -5.22 21.95
N THR A 694 -32.45 -5.05 21.64
CA THR A 694 -32.92 -4.22 20.52
C THR A 694 -32.77 -2.71 20.74
N ASP A 695 -32.12 -2.29 21.82
CA ASP A 695 -31.94 -0.87 22.16
C ASP A 695 -30.86 -0.24 21.28
N ALA A 696 -31.17 0.93 20.73
CA ALA A 696 -30.31 1.62 19.78
C ALA A 696 -29.10 2.26 20.48
N ASP A 697 -28.00 1.52 20.61
CA ASP A 697 -26.70 2.08 21.02
C ASP A 697 -26.07 2.85 19.84
N PRO A 698 -25.81 4.16 19.97
CA PRO A 698 -25.17 4.97 18.92
C PRO A 698 -23.83 4.43 18.41
N VAL A 699 -23.03 3.77 19.25
CA VAL A 699 -21.76 3.15 18.83
C VAL A 699 -22.05 1.92 17.96
N MET A 700 -22.94 1.04 18.42
CA MET A 700 -23.32 -0.17 17.68
C MET A 700 -24.03 0.14 16.36
N LEU A 701 -24.84 1.21 16.32
CA LEU A 701 -25.49 1.67 15.09
C LEU A 701 -24.46 1.96 14.00
N GLU A 702 -23.36 2.62 14.34
CA GLU A 702 -22.29 2.92 13.38
C GLU A 702 -21.55 1.64 12.96
N VAL A 703 -21.30 0.72 13.89
CA VAL A 703 -20.71 -0.60 13.58
C VAL A 703 -21.58 -1.39 12.61
N PHE A 704 -22.89 -1.53 12.87
CA PHE A 704 -23.80 -2.24 11.98
C PHE A 704 -23.96 -1.56 10.62
N ASN A 705 -24.02 -0.22 10.60
CA ASN A 705 -24.06 0.54 9.35
C ASN A 705 -22.86 0.20 8.46
N ASN A 706 -21.65 0.23 9.01
CA ASN A 706 -20.43 -0.13 8.27
C ASN A 706 -20.45 -1.58 7.76
N LEU A 707 -20.94 -2.53 8.56
CA LEU A 707 -21.02 -3.94 8.18
C LEU A 707 -22.00 -4.17 7.01
N PHE A 708 -23.22 -3.64 7.09
CA PHE A 708 -24.22 -3.85 6.03
C PHE A 708 -23.85 -3.12 4.73
N MET A 709 -23.27 -1.92 4.83
CA MET A 709 -22.75 -1.18 3.67
C MET A 709 -21.63 -1.97 2.97
N SER A 710 -20.72 -2.57 3.74
CA SER A 710 -19.66 -3.42 3.20
C SER A 710 -20.23 -4.57 2.37
N ILE A 711 -21.26 -5.28 2.86
CA ILE A 711 -21.91 -6.37 2.11
C ILE A 711 -22.44 -5.88 0.76
N ALA A 712 -23.16 -4.74 0.74
CA ALA A 712 -23.70 -4.19 -0.49
C ALA A 712 -22.60 -3.81 -1.50
N GLU A 713 -21.51 -3.20 -1.03
CA GLU A 713 -20.34 -2.88 -1.87
C GLU A 713 -19.67 -4.13 -2.43
N GLN A 714 -19.51 -5.18 -1.62
CA GLN A 714 -18.90 -6.45 -2.03
C GLN A 714 -19.70 -7.12 -3.14
N MET A 715 -21.04 -7.14 -3.04
CA MET A 715 -21.91 -7.63 -4.11
C MET A 715 -21.66 -6.89 -5.43
N GLY A 716 -21.50 -5.57 -5.36
CA GLY A 716 -21.26 -4.72 -6.53
C GLY A 716 -19.92 -5.01 -7.21
N VAL A 717 -18.85 -5.15 -6.42
CA VAL A 717 -17.51 -5.48 -6.93
C VAL A 717 -17.51 -6.85 -7.62
N THR A 718 -18.16 -7.86 -7.03
CA THR A 718 -18.27 -9.20 -7.63
C THR A 718 -19.03 -9.15 -8.96
N LEU A 719 -20.14 -8.41 -9.01
CA LEU A 719 -20.92 -8.23 -10.23
C LEU A 719 -20.09 -7.53 -11.33
N GLN A 720 -19.37 -6.47 -10.98
CA GLN A 720 -18.50 -5.74 -11.90
C GLN A 720 -17.40 -6.65 -12.49
N ASN A 721 -16.70 -7.40 -11.64
CA ASN A 721 -15.53 -8.21 -12.02
C ASN A 721 -15.90 -9.40 -12.91
N THR A 722 -17.13 -9.89 -12.81
CA THR A 722 -17.63 -11.06 -13.56
C THR A 722 -18.49 -10.69 -14.77
N ALA A 723 -18.76 -9.40 -14.98
CA ALA A 723 -19.66 -8.93 -16.01
C ALA A 723 -19.06 -8.98 -17.43
N TYR A 724 -19.93 -9.35 -18.39
CA TYR A 724 -19.65 -9.26 -19.83
C TYR A 724 -20.00 -7.90 -20.42
N SER A 725 -21.08 -7.30 -19.91
CA SER A 725 -21.59 -6.02 -20.40
C SER A 725 -20.61 -4.90 -20.10
N VAL A 726 -20.19 -4.18 -21.14
CA VAL A 726 -19.39 -2.95 -21.02
C VAL A 726 -20.10 -1.93 -20.12
N ASN A 727 -21.43 -1.88 -20.14
CA ASN A 727 -22.19 -0.98 -19.27
C ASN A 727 -22.05 -1.34 -17.78
N ILE A 728 -21.96 -2.63 -17.45
CA ILE A 728 -21.78 -3.06 -16.05
C ILE A 728 -20.32 -2.91 -15.64
N LYS A 729 -19.38 -3.42 -16.44
CA LYS A 729 -17.96 -3.53 -16.04
C LYS A 729 -17.17 -2.21 -16.15
N GLU A 730 -17.48 -1.35 -17.13
CA GLU A 730 -16.77 -0.07 -17.34
C GLU A 730 -17.61 1.15 -16.94
N ARG A 731 -18.93 1.14 -17.19
CA ARG A 731 -19.80 2.29 -16.84
C ARG A 731 -20.44 2.19 -15.45
N LEU A 732 -20.30 1.05 -14.77
CA LEU A 732 -20.88 0.79 -13.45
C LEU A 732 -22.40 0.97 -13.40
N ASP A 733 -23.09 0.61 -14.48
CA ASP A 733 -24.54 0.72 -14.63
C ASP A 733 -25.27 -0.47 -13.99
N PHE A 734 -25.19 -0.57 -12.66
CA PHE A 734 -25.87 -1.57 -11.85
C PHE A 734 -26.18 -1.00 -10.46
N SER A 735 -26.82 -1.76 -9.56
CA SER A 735 -26.94 -1.40 -8.14
C SER A 735 -27.13 -2.62 -7.26
N CYS A 736 -26.60 -2.56 -6.04
CA CYS A 736 -26.66 -3.62 -5.05
C CYS A 736 -27.14 -3.03 -3.72
N ALA A 737 -28.06 -3.73 -3.06
CA ALA A 737 -28.67 -3.28 -1.82
C ALA A 737 -29.09 -4.45 -0.94
N VAL A 738 -29.09 -4.22 0.37
CA VAL A 738 -29.54 -5.13 1.42
C VAL A 738 -30.85 -4.60 1.98
N PHE A 739 -31.83 -5.48 2.09
CA PHE A 739 -33.18 -5.16 2.58
C PHE A 739 -33.49 -5.97 3.82
N ASP A 740 -34.33 -5.43 4.70
CA ASP A 740 -34.85 -6.16 5.83
C ASP A 740 -35.97 -7.14 5.40
N ARG A 741 -36.51 -7.89 6.37
CA ARG A 741 -37.58 -8.86 6.13
C ARG A 741 -38.90 -8.24 5.61
N HIS A 742 -39.03 -6.92 5.66
CA HIS A 742 -40.19 -6.18 5.20
C HIS A 742 -39.95 -5.50 3.83
N GLY A 743 -38.74 -5.58 3.29
CA GLY A 743 -38.36 -4.93 2.04
C GLY A 743 -37.88 -3.48 2.22
N ALA A 744 -37.70 -3.02 3.46
CA ALA A 744 -37.13 -1.71 3.72
C ALA A 744 -35.61 -1.73 3.47
N LEU A 745 -35.10 -0.66 2.87
CA LEU A 745 -33.68 -0.54 2.58
C LEU A 745 -32.86 -0.42 3.86
N VAL A 746 -31.90 -1.34 4.06
CA VAL A 746 -30.96 -1.33 5.20
C VAL A 746 -29.65 -0.68 4.79
N ALA A 747 -29.11 -1.08 3.64
CA ALA A 747 -27.85 -0.56 3.11
C ALA A 747 -27.84 -0.66 1.58
N ASN A 748 -27.13 0.22 0.91
CA ASN A 748 -26.94 0.18 -0.53
C ASN A 748 -25.53 0.59 -0.90
N ALA A 749 -24.98 -0.04 -1.93
CA ALA A 749 -23.75 0.43 -2.51
C ALA A 749 -24.00 1.72 -3.33
N PRO A 750 -23.00 2.61 -3.44
CA PRO A 750 -23.11 3.88 -4.14
C PRO A 750 -23.09 3.68 -5.66
N HIS A 751 -24.19 3.16 -6.21
CA HIS A 751 -24.36 2.94 -7.64
C HIS A 751 -25.53 3.77 -8.21
N MET A 752 -25.94 3.47 -9.44
CA MET A 752 -26.86 4.30 -10.24
C MET A 752 -28.11 4.77 -9.48
N PRO A 753 -28.27 6.10 -9.24
CA PRO A 753 -29.33 6.66 -8.41
C PRO A 753 -30.76 6.29 -8.84
N VAL A 754 -30.96 6.12 -10.15
CA VAL A 754 -32.27 5.77 -10.72
C VAL A 754 -32.77 4.41 -10.24
N HIS A 755 -31.87 3.46 -9.98
CA HIS A 755 -32.25 2.12 -9.49
C HIS A 755 -32.68 2.16 -8.02
N LEU A 756 -32.04 3.00 -7.20
CA LEU A 756 -32.25 3.08 -5.75
C LEU A 756 -33.66 3.52 -5.37
N GLY A 757 -34.23 4.48 -6.11
CA GLY A 757 -35.55 5.04 -5.80
C GLY A 757 -36.74 4.08 -6.04
N SER A 758 -36.54 2.96 -6.74
CA SER A 758 -37.59 1.99 -7.07
C SER A 758 -37.39 0.60 -6.47
N MET A 759 -36.22 0.36 -5.87
CA MET A 759 -35.80 -0.97 -5.44
C MET A 759 -36.60 -1.49 -4.23
N ASP A 760 -36.80 -0.64 -3.22
CA ASP A 760 -37.60 -0.96 -2.02
C ASP A 760 -39.02 -1.43 -2.38
N ARG A 761 -39.72 -0.69 -3.24
CA ARG A 761 -41.07 -1.04 -3.72
C ARG A 761 -41.10 -2.32 -4.55
N SER A 762 -40.04 -2.55 -5.31
CA SER A 762 -39.90 -3.78 -6.10
C SER A 762 -39.71 -4.98 -5.18
N VAL A 763 -38.83 -4.87 -4.17
CA VAL A 763 -38.59 -5.93 -3.17
C VAL A 763 -39.81 -6.17 -2.31
N GLU A 764 -40.48 -5.13 -1.79
CA GLU A 764 -41.76 -5.25 -1.08
C GLU A 764 -42.80 -6.02 -1.92
N THR A 765 -42.86 -5.75 -3.22
CA THR A 765 -43.78 -6.43 -4.13
C THR A 765 -43.41 -7.88 -4.33
N VAL A 766 -42.12 -8.20 -4.49
CA VAL A 766 -41.62 -9.59 -4.59
C VAL A 766 -41.92 -10.36 -3.31
N ILE A 767 -41.66 -9.78 -2.13
CA ILE A 767 -41.98 -10.38 -0.83
C ILE A 767 -43.48 -10.70 -0.74
N ARG A 768 -44.33 -9.73 -1.08
CA ARG A 768 -45.78 -9.90 -1.04
C ARG A 768 -46.26 -10.99 -2.00
N LEU A 769 -45.72 -11.05 -3.21
CA LEU A 769 -46.15 -11.99 -4.24
C LEU A 769 -45.65 -13.42 -4.02
N ASN A 770 -44.57 -13.61 -3.24
CA ASN A 770 -43.96 -14.92 -2.97
C ASN A 770 -44.01 -15.29 -1.48
N SER A 771 -45.02 -14.79 -0.77
CA SER A 771 -45.19 -15.07 0.66
C SER A 771 -45.28 -16.57 0.93
N GLY A 772 -44.30 -17.14 1.64
CA GLY A 772 -44.21 -18.57 1.96
C GLY A 772 -43.26 -19.37 1.06
N ASP A 773 -42.79 -18.79 -0.05
CA ASP A 773 -41.87 -19.41 -1.04
C ASP A 773 -40.51 -18.68 -1.11
N ILE A 774 -40.25 -17.75 -0.20
CA ILE A 774 -38.95 -17.08 -0.06
C ILE A 774 -38.12 -17.89 0.94
N HIS A 775 -37.04 -18.51 0.45
CA HIS A 775 -36.15 -19.39 1.20
C HIS A 775 -34.82 -18.74 1.54
#